data_AF-A0A8B7MZA9-F1
#
_entry.id   AF-A0A8B7MZA9-F1
#
_cell.length_a   1.000
_cell.length_b   1.000
_cell.length_c   1.000
_cell.angle_alpha   90.00
_cell.angle_beta   90.00
_cell.angle_gamma   90.00
#
_symmetry.space_group_name_H-M   'P 1'
#
loop_
_entity.id
_entity.type
_entity.pdbx_description
1 polymer ?
#
loop_
_entity_poly.entity_id
_entity_poly.type
_entity_poly.pdbx_seq_one_letter_code
_entity_poly.pdbx_strand_id
1 'polypeptide(L)'
;MSGVKTLLKRVFSLGSKHEMARPEIHGLVVAVNAEQKPTLHSILSIPSTMTSTSRGGDYYSIVMVDVSGSMSNVWPEVKENWNRILAPCLNGTTDIFTFGTEVRFRRSQPTLENSDFDCSATNLTDALKMINLKIHQSKEANCRVFLITDGAHNCEGSPASEIDNLRVPPGKTVEVYLLGVGYSFPVQYSVDIRSKLHNGSASCPTLFWSRENLEMAKKMTEISQEVTKGSLKFKVSIPGKIIPLIEETKGDVRCGEFLYYEMEPEQLKSSLIITELESKIPIEDVVNLADAKFLVSKLFKQWNAVILQRHRNKLGVPNGFFEMMQSIFDLQIREIDPPANSQLKDRLGRKNIKQIQLDFSTLMNQSRSIISVESKYKNELELAEAILKSTVQSRYDDRLLKIKGHGDSEWESDTLEMKKVYESLRKEIEALPQPEPDDCCRVLMNSFIGDLKDPNFFDVLKENKMEFLTTMTFTGIPILAPVKDSAQINPWTMYIKNICVSPFEILSQRVIESALAVEAASSSDKEIRLQKDNPNSVCNAIVPIIPKEHCKTLERLVRTNVFSIGATFCILKNALIVDHSCHLAALGCVWLKTIQDYPAENRPEFIKKRLCDVEETSKIYLSRNTIVNYVSALQKQPALALMTESEAYQGSVLRCESIVKPAFLTGLVKDQLRASENTSLLLKLILVEFLGRCLTSYSSKCPYMDLTTSLTDETRETKVDEISTILLEKVQLSGAELLAKCYARQDVEKFAQEKLANALKDAIENNSLLPQDLELNMNKIERLRHSGSAGHVGWQGLVAWANELAYDHSPVPHGPPPHGPSPLFSRAQVDEAFSAPMVCSYVHHALEYRQSRERMKKELLGPAEARDAIFTKLANEQDYYLKNVLLPKLLKSTVQRWEAEYDEVHKAVAVPLSRLEIIQRAVALGVNVNEQNFDQIYKYRENVRMCRNCCHVEKCPHFLKPNARFNCHIETERKQADYPHTLHLLVSSDSAGNQDQLVEKIANRSAAGTRARKKPPPIPSDDLSLLKLQVEHLAQAYIRSAVVV
;
A
#
# COMPACT_ATOMS: atom_id res chain seq x y z
N MET A 1 -41.00 53.77 4.53
CA MET A 1 -40.72 52.60 5.40
C MET A 1 -41.95 51.75 5.77
N SER A 2 -43.18 52.03 5.29
CA SER A 2 -44.35 51.14 5.52
C SER A 2 -44.61 50.11 4.39
N GLY A 3 -44.02 50.29 3.20
CA GLY A 3 -44.20 49.36 2.06
C GLY A 3 -43.39 48.06 2.12
N VAL A 4 -42.33 47.99 2.93
CA VAL A 4 -41.45 46.82 3.01
C VAL A 4 -41.99 45.74 3.95
N LYS A 5 -42.81 46.10 4.95
CA LYS A 5 -43.47 45.12 5.84
C LYS A 5 -44.61 44.36 5.15
N THR A 6 -45.25 44.94 4.15
CA THR A 6 -46.34 44.28 3.41
C THR A 6 -45.82 43.35 2.31
N LEU A 7 -44.65 43.64 1.73
CA LEU A 7 -43.99 42.73 0.78
C LEU A 7 -43.40 41.50 1.48
N LEU A 8 -42.80 41.67 2.66
CA LEU A 8 -42.27 40.56 3.45
C LEU A 8 -43.38 39.65 4.00
N LYS A 9 -44.57 40.18 4.35
CA LYS A 9 -45.71 39.33 4.73
C LYS A 9 -46.31 38.54 3.55
N ARG A 10 -46.20 39.01 2.30
CA ARG A 10 -46.67 38.28 1.11
C ARG A 10 -45.66 37.26 0.57
N VAL A 11 -44.36 37.47 0.76
CA VAL A 11 -43.34 36.48 0.39
C VAL A 11 -43.26 35.33 1.41
N PHE A 12 -43.55 35.58 2.69
CA PHE A 12 -43.67 34.52 3.70
C PHE A 12 -45.06 33.85 3.79
N SER A 13 -46.06 34.33 3.03
CA SER A 13 -47.39 33.69 2.94
C SER A 13 -47.58 32.82 1.69
N LEU A 14 -46.58 32.72 0.82
CA LEU A 14 -46.43 31.58 -0.08
C LEU A 14 -45.77 30.44 0.70
N GLY A 15 -46.39 30.07 1.82
CA GLY A 15 -46.19 28.72 2.33
C GLY A 15 -46.61 27.81 1.19
N SER A 16 -45.65 27.06 0.64
CA SER A 16 -45.97 25.78 0.03
C SER A 16 -46.98 25.15 0.98
N LYS A 17 -48.22 24.93 0.51
CA LYS A 17 -49.01 23.86 1.09
C LYS A 17 -48.08 22.66 0.94
N HIS A 18 -47.36 22.32 2.00
CA HIS A 18 -46.69 21.04 2.07
C HIS A 18 -47.85 20.08 1.94
N GLU A 19 -48.02 19.53 0.73
CA GLU A 19 -48.86 18.37 0.54
C GLU A 19 -48.38 17.39 1.60
N MET A 20 -49.24 17.17 2.59
CA MET A 20 -48.98 16.17 3.60
C MET A 20 -48.73 14.87 2.83
N ALA A 21 -47.57 14.26 3.05
CA ALA A 21 -47.26 12.96 2.48
C ALA A 21 -48.44 12.01 2.79
N ARG A 22 -48.90 11.26 1.81
CA ARG A 22 -50.05 10.35 1.96
C ARG A 22 -49.58 8.91 1.98
N PRO A 23 -50.31 7.99 2.63
CA PRO A 23 -50.07 6.56 2.48
C PRO A 23 -50.01 6.15 1.01
N GLU A 24 -49.00 5.37 0.62
CA GLU A 24 -48.76 4.93 -0.75
C GLU A 24 -49.05 3.43 -0.88
N ILE A 25 -49.61 3.00 -2.01
CA ILE A 25 -49.71 1.58 -2.36
C ILE A 25 -48.72 1.29 -3.49
N HIS A 26 -47.85 0.31 -3.25
CA HIS A 26 -46.95 -0.21 -4.27
C HIS A 26 -47.41 -1.57 -4.80
N GLY A 27 -47.44 -1.71 -6.12
CA GLY A 27 -47.58 -3.00 -6.78
C GLY A 27 -46.30 -3.82 -6.68
N LEU A 28 -46.41 -5.08 -6.29
CA LEU A 28 -45.31 -6.02 -6.14
C LEU A 28 -45.59 -7.27 -6.97
N VAL A 29 -44.80 -7.51 -8.00
CA VAL A 29 -44.92 -8.73 -8.81
C VAL A 29 -44.25 -9.88 -8.06
N VAL A 30 -45.03 -10.91 -7.72
CA VAL A 30 -44.60 -12.05 -6.92
C VAL A 30 -44.72 -13.34 -7.73
N ALA A 31 -43.68 -14.17 -7.69
CA ALA A 31 -43.75 -15.56 -8.10
C ALA A 31 -43.16 -16.40 -6.96
N VAL A 32 -43.95 -17.31 -6.39
CA VAL A 32 -43.52 -18.10 -5.21
C VAL A 32 -42.52 -19.16 -5.63
N ASN A 33 -42.66 -19.72 -6.85
CA ASN A 33 -41.73 -20.65 -7.49
C ASN A 33 -41.61 -20.35 -8.99
N ALA A 34 -40.51 -20.77 -9.63
CA ALA A 34 -40.24 -20.54 -11.06
C ALA A 34 -41.33 -21.07 -12.02
N GLU A 35 -42.16 -22.02 -11.57
CA GLU A 35 -43.23 -22.64 -12.36
C GLU A 35 -44.61 -21.97 -12.17
N GLN A 36 -44.77 -21.08 -11.18
CA GLN A 36 -46.03 -20.38 -10.95
C GLN A 36 -46.12 -19.08 -11.76
N LYS A 37 -47.31 -18.80 -12.31
CA LYS A 37 -47.59 -17.55 -13.01
C LYS A 37 -47.44 -16.37 -12.03
N PRO A 38 -46.71 -15.29 -12.38
CA PRO A 38 -46.56 -14.13 -11.51
C PRO A 38 -47.92 -13.52 -11.17
N THR A 39 -48.14 -13.18 -9.91
CA THR A 39 -49.31 -12.47 -9.40
C THR A 39 -48.92 -11.08 -8.91
N LEU A 40 -49.84 -10.13 -9.00
CA LEU A 40 -49.62 -8.75 -8.53
C LEU A 40 -50.16 -8.58 -7.12
N HIS A 41 -49.28 -8.36 -6.17
CA HIS A 41 -49.62 -8.15 -4.75
C HIS A 41 -49.42 -6.67 -4.39
N SER A 42 -49.81 -6.29 -3.17
CA SER A 42 -49.76 -4.90 -2.71
C SER A 42 -48.87 -4.73 -1.48
N ILE A 43 -48.11 -3.63 -1.46
CA ILE A 43 -47.40 -3.12 -0.30
C ILE A 43 -47.99 -1.77 0.07
N LEU A 44 -48.59 -1.67 1.25
CA LEU A 44 -48.91 -0.38 1.87
C LEU A 44 -47.64 0.20 2.48
N SER A 45 -47.29 1.41 2.08
CA SER A 45 -46.18 2.21 2.61
C SER A 45 -46.75 3.42 3.33
N ILE A 46 -46.38 3.60 4.61
CA ILE A 46 -46.68 4.85 5.33
C ILE A 46 -45.43 5.73 5.27
N PRO A 47 -45.43 6.88 4.56
CA PRO A 47 -44.23 7.70 4.44
C PRO A 47 -43.71 8.17 5.80
N SER A 48 -42.39 8.17 5.96
CA SER A 48 -41.73 8.65 7.18
C SER A 48 -41.85 10.17 7.39
N THR A 49 -42.24 10.92 6.34
CA THR A 49 -42.38 12.38 6.34
C THR A 49 -43.79 12.83 6.73
N MET A 50 -44.72 11.91 6.99
CA MET A 50 -46.03 12.28 7.52
C MET A 50 -45.87 12.99 8.85
N THR A 51 -46.46 14.18 8.96
CA THR A 51 -46.50 14.97 10.18
C THR A 51 -47.94 14.98 10.68
N SER A 52 -48.12 14.84 11.99
CA SER A 52 -49.44 14.94 12.62
C SER A 52 -49.49 16.14 13.54
N THR A 53 -50.67 16.75 13.67
CA THR A 53 -50.95 17.79 14.67
C THR A 53 -51.15 17.21 16.07
N SER A 54 -51.37 15.90 16.19
CA SER A 54 -51.56 15.19 17.46
C SER A 54 -50.34 14.35 17.80
N ARG A 55 -49.62 14.70 18.87
CA ARG A 55 -48.60 13.81 19.46
C ARG A 55 -49.32 12.62 20.09
N GLY A 56 -48.91 11.40 19.73
CA GLY A 56 -49.42 10.16 20.33
C GLY A 56 -49.32 10.18 21.86
N GLY A 57 -50.23 9.46 22.52
CA GLY A 57 -50.42 9.50 23.98
C GLY A 57 -49.14 9.27 24.81
N ASP A 58 -49.21 9.63 26.09
CA ASP A 58 -48.05 9.67 27.00
C ASP A 58 -47.20 8.38 26.95
N TYR A 59 -45.90 8.55 26.74
CA TYR A 59 -44.91 7.47 26.77
C TYR A 59 -44.22 7.44 28.14
N TYR A 60 -43.86 6.24 28.58
CA TYR A 60 -42.90 6.05 29.67
C TYR A 60 -41.54 5.63 29.10
N SER A 61 -40.53 6.47 29.25
CA SER A 61 -39.17 6.23 28.74
C SER A 61 -38.24 5.79 29.86
N ILE A 62 -37.56 4.66 29.67
CA ILE A 62 -36.52 4.12 30.54
C ILE A 62 -35.19 4.34 29.83
N VAL A 63 -34.33 5.16 30.42
CA VAL A 63 -33.00 5.46 29.87
C VAL A 63 -31.96 4.78 30.77
N MET A 64 -31.26 3.79 30.22
CA MET A 64 -30.30 2.96 30.93
C MET A 64 -28.90 3.22 30.35
N VAL A 65 -28.04 3.88 31.12
CA VAL A 65 -26.72 4.35 30.66
C VAL A 65 -25.60 3.63 31.40
N ASP A 66 -24.67 3.07 30.64
CA ASP A 66 -23.47 2.44 31.18
C ASP A 66 -22.50 3.49 31.72
N VAL A 67 -22.15 3.34 33.00
CA VAL A 67 -21.23 4.23 33.72
C VAL A 67 -19.94 3.52 34.11
N SER A 68 -19.61 2.46 33.38
CA SER A 68 -18.37 1.72 33.56
C SER A 68 -17.13 2.50 33.15
N GLY A 69 -15.98 2.15 33.73
CA GLY A 69 -14.72 2.84 33.45
C GLY A 69 -14.32 2.90 31.97
N SER A 70 -14.72 1.92 31.14
CA SER A 70 -14.44 1.91 29.69
C SER A 70 -15.15 3.03 28.93
N MET A 71 -16.35 3.43 29.39
CA MET A 71 -17.13 4.52 28.79
C MET A 71 -16.60 5.93 29.11
N SER A 72 -15.59 6.05 29.98
CA SER A 72 -15.14 7.34 30.55
C SER A 72 -14.77 8.39 29.50
N ASN A 73 -14.12 7.97 28.42
CA ASN A 73 -13.71 8.87 27.32
C ASN A 73 -14.87 9.23 26.37
N VAL A 74 -16.03 8.59 26.50
CA VAL A 74 -17.17 8.72 25.56
C VAL A 74 -18.37 9.41 26.20
N TRP A 75 -18.47 9.44 27.54
CA TRP A 75 -19.58 10.12 28.23
C TRP A 75 -19.80 11.58 27.85
N PRO A 76 -18.77 12.44 27.65
CA PRO A 76 -19.00 13.82 27.24
C PRO A 76 -19.80 13.90 25.93
N GLU A 77 -19.42 13.08 24.95
CA GLU A 77 -20.09 12.97 23.64
C GLU A 77 -21.49 12.37 23.75
N VAL A 78 -21.67 11.33 24.57
CA VAL A 78 -22.98 10.71 24.81
C VAL A 78 -23.93 11.73 25.44
N LYS A 79 -23.50 12.40 26.51
CA LYS A 79 -24.31 13.40 27.23
C LYS A 79 -24.66 14.58 26.32
N GLU A 80 -23.68 15.14 25.62
CA GLU A 80 -23.89 16.28 24.74
C GLU A 80 -24.88 15.95 23.62
N ASN A 81 -24.63 14.87 22.88
CA ASN A 81 -25.49 14.50 21.77
C ASN A 81 -26.86 14.01 22.24
N TRP A 82 -26.96 13.32 23.40
CA TRP A 82 -28.23 12.90 23.97
C TRP A 82 -29.09 14.11 24.34
N ASN A 83 -28.54 15.03 25.12
CA ASN A 83 -29.25 16.22 25.59
C ASN A 83 -29.65 17.14 24.43
N ARG A 84 -28.80 17.22 23.40
CA ARG A 84 -29.05 18.07 22.22
C ARG A 84 -30.04 17.46 21.25
N ILE A 85 -30.04 16.15 21.05
CA ILE A 85 -30.76 15.48 19.95
C ILE A 85 -31.94 14.63 20.43
N LEU A 86 -31.75 13.80 21.46
CA LEU A 86 -32.74 12.81 21.89
C LEU A 86 -33.66 13.34 22.98
N ALA A 87 -33.11 13.94 24.04
CA ALA A 87 -33.89 14.48 25.15
C ALA A 87 -35.04 15.42 24.73
N PRO A 88 -34.88 16.31 23.72
CA PRO A 88 -35.97 17.18 23.26
C PRO A 88 -37.10 16.44 22.52
N CYS A 89 -36.86 15.21 22.06
CA CYS A 89 -37.82 14.40 21.30
C CYS A 89 -38.62 13.44 22.20
N LEU A 90 -38.26 13.31 23.49
CA LEU A 90 -38.96 12.45 24.44
C LEU A 90 -40.21 13.16 24.98
N ASN A 91 -41.36 12.51 24.90
CA ASN A 91 -42.63 12.98 25.46
C ASN A 91 -43.01 12.06 26.64
N GLY A 92 -43.72 12.61 27.63
CA GLY A 92 -44.15 11.87 28.83
C GLY A 92 -43.05 11.74 29.89
N THR A 93 -43.19 10.76 30.78
CA THR A 93 -42.28 10.54 31.91
C THR A 93 -41.00 9.83 31.43
N THR A 94 -39.83 10.35 31.80
CA THR A 94 -38.54 9.72 31.49
C THR A 94 -37.76 9.45 32.78
N ASP A 95 -37.48 8.19 33.06
CA ASP A 95 -36.62 7.78 34.18
C ASP A 95 -35.22 7.44 33.67
N ILE A 96 -34.21 8.10 34.25
CA ILE A 96 -32.80 7.83 33.98
C ILE A 96 -32.25 6.90 35.08
N PHE A 97 -31.69 5.79 34.60
CA PHE A 97 -30.93 4.83 35.37
C PHE A 97 -29.51 4.78 34.83
N THR A 98 -28.55 4.65 35.74
CA THR A 98 -27.17 4.35 35.40
C THR A 98 -26.84 2.97 35.92
N PHE A 99 -26.17 2.15 35.12
CA PHE A 99 -25.73 0.84 35.56
C PHE A 99 -24.21 0.77 35.53
N GLY A 100 -23.67 0.45 36.69
CA GLY A 100 -22.26 0.36 36.99
C GLY A 100 -21.99 -0.98 37.66
N THR A 101 -21.38 -0.94 38.85
CA THR A 101 -21.42 -2.08 39.79
C THR A 101 -22.86 -2.40 40.24
N GLU A 102 -23.69 -1.37 40.35
CA GLU A 102 -25.10 -1.47 40.73
C GLU A 102 -25.95 -0.64 39.76
N VAL A 103 -27.25 -0.95 39.67
CA VAL A 103 -28.22 -0.11 38.97
C VAL A 103 -28.74 0.97 39.91
N ARG A 104 -28.54 2.23 39.53
CA ARG A 104 -28.95 3.40 40.32
C ARG A 104 -29.98 4.20 39.56
N PHE A 105 -31.12 4.46 40.19
CA PHE A 105 -32.05 5.49 39.74
C PHE A 105 -31.43 6.86 40.02
N ARG A 106 -31.43 7.74 39.01
CA ARG A 106 -30.87 9.09 39.14
C ARG A 106 -31.98 10.13 39.27
N ARG A 107 -32.90 10.15 38.31
CA ARG A 107 -33.93 11.20 38.19
C ARG A 107 -35.05 10.81 37.22
N SER A 108 -36.21 11.46 37.38
CA SER A 108 -37.35 11.40 36.43
C SER A 108 -37.37 12.63 35.51
N GLN A 109 -36.30 12.83 34.74
CA GLN A 109 -36.15 13.91 33.75
C GLN A 109 -35.36 13.40 32.53
N PRO A 110 -35.52 13.99 31.33
CA PRO A 110 -34.93 13.45 30.10
C PRO A 110 -33.45 13.78 29.88
N THR A 111 -32.84 14.66 30.69
CA THR A 111 -31.46 15.15 30.51
C THR A 111 -30.44 14.42 31.37
N LEU A 112 -29.30 14.07 30.78
CA LEU A 112 -28.12 13.51 31.46
C LEU A 112 -27.24 14.61 32.05
N GLU A 113 -26.69 14.38 33.24
CA GLU A 113 -25.77 15.27 33.94
C GLU A 113 -24.39 14.66 34.16
N ASN A 114 -23.38 15.49 34.43
CA ASN A 114 -22.04 15.00 34.78
C ASN A 114 -22.02 14.13 36.04
N SER A 115 -22.96 14.37 36.97
CA SER A 115 -23.10 13.64 38.23
C SER A 115 -23.61 12.21 38.04
N ASP A 116 -24.09 11.84 36.85
CA ASP A 116 -24.58 10.50 36.54
C ASP A 116 -23.42 9.49 36.37
N PHE A 117 -22.23 9.94 35.99
CA PHE A 117 -21.10 9.09 35.61
C PHE A 117 -20.12 8.87 36.77
N ASP A 118 -19.90 7.62 37.19
CA ASP A 118 -19.15 7.30 38.41
C ASP A 118 -18.00 6.27 38.24
N CYS A 119 -17.56 5.96 37.01
CA CYS A 119 -16.41 5.10 36.69
C CYS A 119 -16.41 3.74 37.43
N SER A 120 -17.47 2.95 37.26
CA SER A 120 -17.66 1.68 38.01
C SER A 120 -17.57 0.42 37.11
N ALA A 121 -18.09 -0.73 37.55
CA ALA A 121 -18.17 -1.97 36.75
C ALA A 121 -19.37 -1.94 35.76
N THR A 122 -19.76 -3.07 35.16
CA THR A 122 -20.82 -3.21 34.13
C THR A 122 -21.80 -4.33 34.50
N ASN A 123 -22.83 -4.02 35.30
CA ASN A 123 -23.87 -4.95 35.72
C ASN A 123 -25.09 -4.95 34.78
N LEU A 124 -24.91 -5.51 33.58
CA LEU A 124 -25.97 -5.64 32.58
C LEU A 124 -27.14 -6.53 33.06
N THR A 125 -26.87 -7.57 33.85
CA THR A 125 -27.89 -8.49 34.39
C THR A 125 -28.95 -7.73 35.19
N ASP A 126 -28.55 -6.90 36.16
CA ASP A 126 -29.51 -6.15 36.96
C ASP A 126 -30.15 -5.00 36.19
N ALA A 127 -29.45 -4.43 35.21
CA ALA A 127 -30.03 -3.44 34.30
C ALA A 127 -31.23 -4.03 33.54
N LEU A 128 -31.11 -5.26 33.04
CA LEU A 128 -32.19 -5.99 32.37
C LEU A 128 -33.35 -6.32 33.31
N LYS A 129 -33.07 -6.76 34.54
CA LYS A 129 -34.11 -6.97 35.56
C LYS A 129 -34.89 -5.69 35.84
N MET A 130 -34.18 -4.56 35.98
CA MET A 130 -34.78 -3.26 36.22
C MET A 130 -35.65 -2.80 35.04
N ILE A 131 -35.17 -2.95 33.81
CA ILE A 131 -35.95 -2.68 32.59
C ILE A 131 -37.24 -3.51 32.61
N ASN A 132 -37.14 -4.82 32.83
CA ASN A 132 -38.29 -5.72 32.84
C ASN A 132 -39.30 -5.31 33.93
N LEU A 133 -38.81 -5.06 35.15
CA LEU A 133 -39.62 -4.62 36.28
C LEU A 133 -40.37 -3.32 35.97
N LYS A 134 -39.68 -2.31 35.42
CA LYS A 134 -40.26 -1.00 35.13
C LYS A 134 -41.27 -1.03 34.00
N ILE A 135 -41.04 -1.86 32.98
CA ILE A 135 -42.04 -2.09 31.92
C ILE A 135 -43.32 -2.69 32.53
N HIS A 136 -43.21 -3.66 33.45
CA HIS A 136 -44.37 -4.28 34.09
C HIS A 136 -45.09 -3.35 35.09
N GLN A 137 -44.35 -2.50 35.80
CA GLN A 137 -44.90 -1.57 36.80
C GLN A 137 -45.52 -0.30 36.19
N SER A 138 -45.08 0.11 35.00
CA SER A 138 -45.58 1.32 34.34
C SER A 138 -47.09 1.24 34.10
N LYS A 139 -47.79 2.38 34.18
CA LYS A 139 -49.24 2.47 33.90
C LYS A 139 -49.51 2.82 32.43
N GLU A 140 -48.50 3.35 31.76
CA GLU A 140 -48.52 3.77 30.37
C GLU A 140 -48.59 2.55 29.46
N ALA A 141 -49.43 2.64 28.43
CA ALA A 141 -49.56 1.61 27.40
C ALA A 141 -48.37 1.59 26.44
N ASN A 142 -47.64 2.71 26.33
CA ASN A 142 -46.47 2.85 25.47
C ASN A 142 -45.21 3.07 26.30
N CYS A 143 -44.22 2.19 26.14
CA CYS A 143 -42.94 2.28 26.82
C CYS A 143 -41.80 2.40 25.80
N ARG A 144 -40.75 3.15 26.14
CA ARG A 144 -39.50 3.24 25.38
C ARG A 144 -38.35 2.81 26.26
N VAL A 145 -37.46 1.99 25.73
CA VAL A 145 -36.23 1.56 26.39
C VAL A 145 -35.05 2.07 25.59
N PHE A 146 -34.18 2.84 26.23
CA PHE A 146 -32.89 3.25 25.68
C PHE A 146 -31.79 2.57 26.48
N LEU A 147 -30.90 1.82 25.84
CA LEU A 147 -29.73 1.22 26.46
C LEU A 147 -28.48 1.70 25.73
N ILE A 148 -27.54 2.30 26.46
CA ILE A 148 -26.27 2.82 25.92
C ILE A 148 -25.12 2.13 26.65
N THR A 149 -24.24 1.43 25.94
CA THR A 149 -23.14 0.64 26.54
C THR A 149 -22.00 0.34 25.57
N ASP A 150 -20.78 0.19 26.06
CA ASP A 150 -19.59 -0.21 25.29
C ASP A 150 -19.06 -1.61 25.62
N GLY A 151 -19.54 -2.25 26.67
CA GLY A 151 -18.82 -3.34 27.33
C GLY A 151 -19.65 -4.59 27.61
N ALA A 152 -18.95 -5.72 27.72
CA ALA A 152 -19.52 -6.97 28.20
C ALA A 152 -19.73 -6.95 29.73
N HIS A 153 -20.70 -7.72 30.20
CA HIS A 153 -20.99 -7.89 31.62
C HIS A 153 -19.78 -8.41 32.40
N ASN A 154 -19.47 -7.79 33.54
CA ASN A 154 -18.32 -8.13 34.38
C ASN A 154 -18.69 -8.24 35.88
N CYS A 155 -19.97 -8.45 36.19
CA CYS A 155 -20.48 -8.67 37.55
C CYS A 155 -21.06 -10.09 37.70
N GLU A 156 -21.53 -10.45 38.90
CA GLU A 156 -22.22 -11.73 39.11
C GLU A 156 -23.58 -11.75 38.41
N GLY A 157 -23.89 -12.87 37.75
CA GLY A 157 -25.14 -13.07 37.02
C GLY A 157 -24.91 -13.48 35.56
N SER A 158 -26.00 -13.82 34.88
CA SER A 158 -25.97 -14.13 33.44
C SER A 158 -26.99 -13.26 32.71
N PRO A 159 -26.54 -12.30 31.87
CA PRO A 159 -27.42 -11.51 31.05
C PRO A 159 -28.29 -12.39 30.14
N ALA A 160 -27.74 -13.49 29.61
CA ALA A 160 -28.46 -14.43 28.76
C ALA A 160 -29.70 -15.02 29.45
N SER A 161 -29.60 -15.42 30.72
CA SER A 161 -30.77 -15.94 31.44
C SER A 161 -31.83 -14.87 31.70
N GLU A 162 -31.44 -13.62 31.95
CA GLU A 162 -32.40 -12.53 32.13
C GLU A 162 -33.07 -12.12 30.82
N ILE A 163 -32.33 -12.13 29.71
CA ILE A 163 -32.88 -11.91 28.36
C ILE A 163 -33.99 -12.93 28.07
N ASP A 164 -33.78 -14.20 28.43
CA ASP A 164 -34.81 -15.23 28.26
C ASP A 164 -36.08 -14.98 29.09
N ASN A 165 -36.00 -14.20 30.16
CA ASN A 165 -37.14 -13.82 31.01
C ASN A 165 -37.85 -12.53 30.54
N LEU A 166 -37.26 -11.79 29.60
CA LEU A 166 -37.87 -10.56 29.08
C LEU A 166 -39.15 -10.87 28.30
N ARG A 167 -40.26 -10.23 28.67
CA ARG A 167 -41.56 -10.39 28.00
C ARG A 167 -42.25 -9.03 27.93
N VAL A 168 -42.94 -8.77 26.81
CA VAL A 168 -43.82 -7.61 26.70
C VAL A 168 -45.13 -7.90 27.44
N PRO A 169 -45.56 -7.06 28.40
CA PRO A 169 -46.83 -7.24 29.07
C PRO A 169 -48.02 -7.15 28.10
N PRO A 170 -49.09 -7.93 28.30
CA PRO A 170 -50.29 -7.83 27.47
C PRO A 170 -50.84 -6.41 27.42
N GLY A 171 -51.19 -5.96 26.21
CA GLY A 171 -51.73 -4.60 25.99
C GLY A 171 -50.70 -3.48 25.95
N LYS A 172 -49.39 -3.77 26.12
CA LYS A 172 -48.33 -2.76 26.00
C LYS A 172 -47.62 -2.79 24.66
N THR A 173 -47.22 -1.59 24.22
CA THR A 173 -46.24 -1.37 23.16
C THR A 173 -44.90 -0.99 23.78
N VAL A 174 -43.84 -1.71 23.45
CA VAL A 174 -42.48 -1.44 23.91
C VAL A 174 -41.58 -1.21 22.69
N GLU A 175 -40.99 -0.02 22.62
CA GLU A 175 -39.95 0.33 21.66
C GLU A 175 -38.58 0.24 22.34
N VAL A 176 -37.57 -0.25 21.63
CA VAL A 176 -36.26 -0.57 22.21
C VAL A 176 -35.20 0.03 21.30
N TYR A 177 -34.34 0.89 21.85
CA TYR A 177 -33.28 1.59 21.13
C TYR A 177 -31.96 1.28 21.84
N LEU A 178 -31.09 0.54 21.16
CA LEU A 178 -29.83 0.04 21.73
C LEU A 178 -28.68 0.69 20.97
N LEU A 179 -27.88 1.48 21.68
CA LEU A 179 -26.71 2.16 21.14
C LEU A 179 -25.45 1.48 21.69
N GLY A 180 -24.82 0.68 20.85
CA GLY A 180 -23.50 0.13 21.11
C GLY A 180 -22.40 1.17 20.84
N VAL A 181 -21.41 1.23 21.71
CA VAL A 181 -20.26 2.15 21.61
C VAL A 181 -18.96 1.35 21.55
N GLY A 182 -18.07 1.69 20.61
CA GLY A 182 -16.77 1.04 20.49
C GLY A 182 -16.84 -0.42 20.04
N TYR A 183 -15.72 -1.14 20.15
CA TYR A 183 -15.53 -2.47 19.56
C TYR A 183 -15.86 -3.65 20.48
N SER A 184 -16.10 -3.38 21.77
CA SER A 184 -16.30 -4.41 22.81
C SER A 184 -17.77 -4.68 23.14
N PHE A 185 -18.68 -4.06 22.38
CA PHE A 185 -20.12 -4.15 22.59
C PHE A 185 -20.64 -5.57 22.28
N PRO A 186 -21.41 -6.21 23.20
CA PRO A 186 -21.98 -7.54 22.97
C PRO A 186 -23.21 -7.47 22.04
N VAL A 187 -22.95 -7.57 20.75
CA VAL A 187 -23.95 -7.44 19.67
C VAL A 187 -25.06 -8.46 19.81
N GLN A 188 -24.70 -9.69 20.17
CA GLN A 188 -25.66 -10.78 20.37
C GLN A 188 -26.74 -10.41 21.40
N TYR A 189 -26.36 -9.86 22.55
CA TYR A 189 -27.33 -9.42 23.58
C TYR A 189 -28.25 -8.32 23.07
N SER A 190 -27.72 -7.39 22.26
CA SER A 190 -28.54 -6.33 21.67
C SER A 190 -29.69 -6.88 20.83
N VAL A 191 -29.35 -7.82 19.96
CA VAL A 191 -30.31 -8.48 19.06
C VAL A 191 -31.34 -9.27 19.87
N ASP A 192 -30.92 -9.98 20.91
CA ASP A 192 -31.81 -10.80 21.72
C ASP A 192 -32.74 -9.97 22.59
N ILE A 193 -32.23 -8.92 23.27
CA ILE A 193 -33.04 -7.98 24.06
C ILE A 193 -34.13 -7.37 23.17
N ARG A 194 -33.73 -6.88 21.99
CA ARG A 194 -34.68 -6.29 21.04
C ARG A 194 -35.68 -7.34 20.57
N SER A 195 -35.23 -8.55 20.24
CA SER A 195 -36.13 -9.61 19.76
C SER A 195 -37.21 -9.97 20.79
N LYS A 196 -36.87 -9.95 22.08
CA LYS A 196 -37.78 -10.28 23.19
C LYS A 196 -38.72 -9.15 23.60
N LEU A 197 -38.24 -7.90 23.60
CA LEU A 197 -38.99 -6.75 24.12
C LEU A 197 -39.60 -5.86 23.05
N HIS A 198 -39.08 -5.83 21.82
CA HIS A 198 -39.56 -4.88 20.82
C HIS A 198 -40.81 -5.40 20.11
N ASN A 199 -41.95 -4.74 20.31
CA ASN A 199 -43.16 -4.90 19.49
C ASN A 199 -43.63 -3.55 18.88
N GLY A 200 -42.70 -2.60 18.80
CA GLY A 200 -42.85 -1.28 18.19
C GLY A 200 -42.81 -1.34 16.66
N SER A 201 -42.16 -0.35 16.04
CA SER A 201 -42.06 -0.28 14.57
C SER A 201 -41.19 -1.40 13.99
N ALA A 202 -41.73 -2.21 13.08
CA ALA A 202 -40.98 -3.24 12.36
C ALA A 202 -39.87 -2.67 11.47
N SER A 203 -40.00 -1.40 11.06
CA SER A 203 -38.99 -0.70 10.25
C SER A 203 -37.77 -0.22 11.06
N CYS A 204 -37.86 -0.24 12.40
CA CYS A 204 -36.81 0.28 13.24
C CYS A 204 -35.58 -0.67 13.21
N PRO A 205 -34.36 -0.15 12.99
CA PRO A 205 -33.13 -0.95 12.92
C PRO A 205 -32.90 -1.84 14.14
N THR A 206 -32.33 -3.02 13.93
CA THR A 206 -32.04 -3.98 15.02
C THR A 206 -30.90 -3.50 15.94
N LEU A 207 -29.99 -2.68 15.43
CA LEU A 207 -28.81 -2.19 16.14
C LEU A 207 -28.43 -0.78 15.70
N PHE A 208 -28.11 0.10 16.66
CA PHE A 208 -27.37 1.34 16.41
C PHE A 208 -25.96 1.18 16.99
N TRP A 209 -24.93 1.43 16.18
CA TRP A 209 -23.54 1.19 16.59
C TRP A 209 -22.65 2.37 16.18
N SER A 210 -21.91 2.91 17.15
CA SER A 210 -20.93 3.99 16.98
C SER A 210 -19.53 3.43 17.25
N ARG A 211 -18.71 3.29 16.20
CA ARG A 211 -17.35 2.71 16.33
C ARG A 211 -16.34 3.73 16.85
N GLU A 212 -16.55 4.98 16.45
CA GLU A 212 -15.72 6.13 16.79
C GLU A 212 -16.60 7.21 17.44
N ASN A 213 -16.01 8.07 18.27
CA ASN A 213 -16.73 9.15 18.95
C ASN A 213 -17.42 10.11 17.96
N LEU A 214 -16.79 10.36 16.80
CA LEU A 214 -17.31 11.24 15.75
C LEU A 214 -18.62 10.74 15.11
N GLU A 215 -18.92 9.44 15.20
CA GLU A 215 -20.14 8.85 14.64
C GLU A 215 -21.35 9.00 15.59
N MET A 216 -21.12 9.38 16.85
CA MET A 216 -22.13 9.39 17.92
C MET A 216 -23.32 10.29 17.58
N ALA A 217 -23.04 11.51 17.11
CA ALA A 217 -24.07 12.48 16.73
C ALA A 217 -24.96 11.97 15.59
N LYS A 218 -24.38 11.28 14.61
CA LYS A 218 -25.10 10.67 13.49
C LYS A 218 -26.02 9.56 13.98
N LYS A 219 -25.52 8.65 14.84
CA LYS A 219 -26.33 7.56 15.40
C LYS A 219 -27.45 8.02 16.32
N MET A 220 -27.23 9.04 17.15
CA MET A 220 -28.31 9.61 17.96
C MET A 220 -29.36 10.35 17.12
N THR A 221 -28.96 10.92 15.98
CA THR A 221 -29.89 11.51 15.00
C THR A 221 -30.75 10.43 14.34
N GLU A 222 -30.14 9.30 13.94
CA GLU A 222 -30.86 8.13 13.41
C GLU A 222 -31.90 7.62 14.43
N ILE A 223 -31.52 7.49 15.72
CA ILE A 223 -32.45 7.09 16.79
C ILE A 223 -33.59 8.11 16.95
N SER A 224 -33.29 9.41 16.97
CA SER A 224 -34.29 10.48 17.12
C SER A 224 -35.34 10.46 16.00
N GLN A 225 -34.91 10.16 14.77
CA GLN A 225 -35.82 9.99 13.64
C GLN A 225 -36.74 8.78 13.85
N GLU A 226 -36.23 7.64 14.32
CA GLU A 226 -37.05 6.45 14.61
C GLU A 226 -38.04 6.68 15.77
N VAL A 227 -37.62 7.38 16.82
CA VAL A 227 -38.50 7.78 17.94
C VAL A 227 -39.65 8.66 17.45
N THR A 228 -39.36 9.57 16.52
CA THR A 228 -40.38 10.45 15.93
C THR A 228 -41.35 9.66 15.06
N LYS A 229 -40.85 8.75 14.21
CA LYS A 229 -41.67 7.86 13.37
C LYS A 229 -42.57 6.94 14.20
N GLY A 230 -42.04 6.35 15.27
CA GLY A 230 -42.77 5.43 16.15
C GLY A 230 -43.95 6.08 16.89
N SER A 231 -43.89 7.40 17.07
CA SER A 231 -44.93 8.18 17.77
C SER A 231 -46.25 8.29 16.99
N LEU A 232 -46.24 8.07 15.68
CA LEU A 232 -47.40 8.18 14.80
C LEU A 232 -47.95 6.80 14.48
N LYS A 233 -49.24 6.59 14.79
CA LYS A 233 -49.91 5.30 14.68
C LYS A 233 -51.22 5.45 13.92
N PHE A 234 -51.37 4.64 12.88
CA PHE A 234 -52.54 4.59 12.02
C PHE A 234 -53.24 3.24 12.18
N LYS A 235 -54.57 3.21 12.13
CA LYS A 235 -55.36 1.98 12.06
C LYS A 235 -55.76 1.71 10.62
N VAL A 236 -55.63 0.46 10.19
CA VAL A 236 -56.07 -0.02 8.87
C VAL A 236 -57.35 -0.86 9.03
N SER A 237 -58.33 -0.66 8.14
CA SER A 237 -59.59 -1.43 8.17
C SER A 237 -59.42 -2.90 7.80
N ILE A 238 -58.40 -3.20 6.99
CA ILE A 238 -58.02 -4.55 6.57
C ILE A 238 -56.65 -4.82 7.19
N PRO A 239 -56.52 -5.75 8.15
CA PRO A 239 -55.22 -6.12 8.71
C PRO A 239 -54.27 -6.65 7.63
N GLY A 240 -53.04 -6.16 7.62
CA GLY A 240 -52.00 -6.57 6.68
C GLY A 240 -50.92 -7.44 7.32
N LYS A 241 -50.19 -8.23 6.53
CA LYS A 241 -49.06 -9.03 7.02
C LYS A 241 -47.79 -8.17 7.08
N ILE A 242 -46.91 -8.37 8.07
CA ILE A 242 -45.65 -7.59 8.16
C ILE A 242 -44.61 -8.08 7.14
N ILE A 243 -44.62 -9.39 6.88
CA ILE A 243 -43.82 -10.07 5.86
C ILE A 243 -44.72 -11.10 5.14
N PRO A 244 -44.38 -11.53 3.92
CA PRO A 244 -45.12 -12.60 3.25
C PRO A 244 -44.92 -13.97 3.93
N LEU A 245 -45.76 -14.94 3.57
CA LEU A 245 -45.68 -16.35 4.01
C LEU A 245 -45.86 -16.58 5.52
N ILE A 246 -46.38 -15.59 6.26
CA ILE A 246 -46.82 -15.73 7.65
C ILE A 246 -48.31 -15.40 7.78
N GLU A 247 -48.98 -15.97 8.79
CA GLU A 247 -50.40 -15.71 9.08
C GLU A 247 -50.62 -14.53 10.03
N GLU A 248 -49.57 -14.06 10.72
CA GLU A 248 -49.68 -12.95 11.67
C GLU A 248 -49.98 -11.63 10.92
N THR A 249 -51.15 -11.06 11.20
CA THR A 249 -51.59 -9.77 10.64
C THR A 249 -51.61 -8.66 11.70
N LYS A 250 -51.40 -7.42 11.26
CA LYS A 250 -51.41 -6.23 12.10
C LYS A 250 -52.49 -5.26 11.62
N GLY A 251 -53.34 -4.80 12.55
CA GLY A 251 -54.41 -3.82 12.29
C GLY A 251 -53.97 -2.36 12.47
N ASP A 252 -52.74 -2.15 12.90
CA ASP A 252 -52.12 -0.85 13.11
C ASP A 252 -50.76 -0.75 12.42
N VAL A 253 -50.41 0.44 11.94
CA VAL A 253 -49.17 0.70 11.19
C VAL A 253 -48.56 2.03 11.62
N ARG A 254 -47.23 2.10 11.65
CA ARG A 254 -46.47 3.29 12.02
C ARG A 254 -45.80 3.93 10.81
N CYS A 255 -45.38 5.18 10.94
CA CYS A 255 -44.59 5.85 9.91
C CYS A 255 -43.32 5.07 9.56
N GLY A 256 -43.09 4.84 8.27
CA GLY A 256 -41.97 4.07 7.74
C GLY A 256 -42.16 2.55 7.73
N GLU A 257 -43.25 2.02 8.30
CA GLU A 257 -43.58 0.59 8.20
C GLU A 257 -44.25 0.25 6.86
N PHE A 258 -44.01 -0.99 6.43
CA PHE A 258 -44.65 -1.60 5.26
C PHE A 258 -45.58 -2.74 5.68
N LEU A 259 -46.78 -2.82 5.08
CA LEU A 259 -47.68 -3.96 5.22
C LEU A 259 -47.91 -4.63 3.86
N TYR A 260 -47.85 -5.95 3.85
CA TYR A 260 -48.04 -6.80 2.68
C TYR A 260 -49.45 -7.37 2.63
N TYR A 261 -50.04 -7.34 1.42
CA TYR A 261 -51.35 -7.89 1.12
C TYR A 261 -51.28 -8.74 -0.16
N GLU A 262 -51.91 -9.90 -0.14
CA GLU A 262 -52.07 -10.79 -1.31
C GLU A 262 -53.21 -10.32 -2.25
N MET A 263 -53.62 -9.06 -2.14
CA MET A 263 -54.62 -8.40 -2.98
C MET A 263 -53.92 -7.55 -4.04
N GLU A 264 -54.57 -7.36 -5.19
CA GLU A 264 -54.09 -6.44 -6.20
C GLU A 264 -54.20 -4.97 -5.73
N PRO A 265 -53.30 -4.06 -6.17
CA PRO A 265 -53.23 -2.67 -5.70
C PRO A 265 -54.54 -1.89 -5.80
N GLU A 266 -55.24 -1.99 -6.93
CA GLU A 266 -56.50 -1.28 -7.15
C GLU A 266 -57.63 -1.83 -6.26
N GLN A 267 -57.64 -3.14 -6.04
CA GLN A 267 -58.59 -3.78 -5.14
C GLN A 267 -58.34 -3.37 -3.69
N LEU A 268 -57.07 -3.33 -3.26
CA LEU A 268 -56.72 -2.86 -1.92
C LEU A 268 -57.06 -1.37 -1.75
N LYS A 269 -56.70 -0.52 -2.71
CA LYS A 269 -56.95 0.93 -2.66
C LYS A 269 -58.44 1.25 -2.48
N SER A 270 -59.32 0.53 -3.19
CA SER A 270 -60.77 0.75 -3.11
C SER A 270 -61.42 0.29 -1.80
N SER A 271 -60.78 -0.63 -1.07
CA SER A 271 -61.35 -1.27 0.12
C SER A 271 -60.67 -0.87 1.44
N LEU A 272 -59.42 -0.41 1.38
CA LEU A 272 -58.63 -0.04 2.54
C LEU A 272 -58.99 1.36 3.04
N ILE A 273 -59.30 1.45 4.34
CA ILE A 273 -59.52 2.71 5.04
C ILE A 273 -58.43 2.86 6.10
N ILE A 274 -57.72 3.97 6.06
CA ILE A 274 -56.68 4.33 7.03
C ILE A 274 -57.21 5.43 7.93
N THR A 275 -57.04 5.28 9.24
CA THR A 275 -57.51 6.27 10.22
C THR A 275 -56.44 6.64 11.25
N GLU A 276 -56.40 7.92 11.62
CA GLU A 276 -55.63 8.45 12.75
C GLU A 276 -56.63 9.14 13.70
N LEU A 277 -56.69 8.71 14.97
CA LEU A 277 -57.61 9.27 15.96
C LEU A 277 -59.04 9.47 15.41
N GLU A 278 -59.55 8.44 14.71
CA GLU A 278 -60.89 8.40 14.08
C GLU A 278 -61.06 9.25 12.81
N SER A 279 -60.06 10.05 12.41
CA SER A 279 -60.05 10.79 11.15
C SER A 279 -59.54 9.93 10.00
N LYS A 280 -60.25 9.91 8.87
CA LYS A 280 -59.82 9.18 7.65
C LYS A 280 -58.66 9.90 6.96
N ILE A 281 -57.63 9.14 6.59
CA ILE A 281 -56.49 9.62 5.82
C ILE A 281 -56.64 9.14 4.37
N PRO A 282 -56.60 10.05 3.38
CA PRO A 282 -56.63 9.66 1.98
C PRO A 282 -55.34 8.94 1.58
N ILE A 283 -55.47 7.84 0.85
CA ILE A 283 -54.36 7.13 0.20
C ILE A 283 -53.96 7.92 -1.06
N GLU A 284 -52.68 7.90 -1.42
CA GLU A 284 -52.16 8.50 -2.64
C GLU A 284 -52.88 7.94 -3.88
N ASP A 285 -53.17 8.80 -4.86
CA ASP A 285 -53.98 8.40 -6.00
C ASP A 285 -53.23 7.52 -6.99
N VAL A 286 -51.90 7.62 -7.01
CA VAL A 286 -51.04 6.88 -7.92
C VAL A 286 -50.55 5.60 -7.25
N VAL A 287 -50.84 4.45 -7.87
CA VAL A 287 -50.19 3.17 -7.53
C VAL A 287 -48.83 3.11 -8.22
N ASN A 288 -47.75 2.95 -7.45
CA ASN A 288 -46.39 2.85 -7.98
C ASN A 288 -45.96 1.37 -8.05
N LEU A 289 -45.25 0.94 -9.09
CA LEU A 289 -44.58 -0.38 -9.04
C LEU A 289 -43.34 -0.31 -8.13
N ALA A 290 -43.11 -1.34 -7.34
CA ALA A 290 -41.96 -1.43 -6.44
C ALA A 290 -40.66 -1.69 -7.23
N ASP A 291 -39.81 -0.66 -7.37
CA ASP A 291 -38.53 -0.79 -8.06
C ASP A 291 -37.44 -1.52 -7.24
N ALA A 292 -36.38 -2.00 -7.90
CA ALA A 292 -35.29 -2.75 -7.25
C ALA A 292 -34.59 -1.96 -6.13
N LYS A 293 -34.50 -0.62 -6.25
CA LYS A 293 -33.88 0.22 -5.23
C LYS A 293 -34.75 0.29 -3.98
N PHE A 294 -36.07 0.44 -4.14
CA PHE A 294 -37.06 0.41 -3.07
C PHE A 294 -37.02 -0.94 -2.34
N LEU A 295 -36.97 -2.04 -3.08
CA LEU A 295 -36.86 -3.39 -2.50
C LEU A 295 -35.63 -3.52 -1.59
N VAL A 296 -34.44 -3.27 -2.12
CA VAL A 296 -33.17 -3.49 -1.39
C VAL A 296 -32.96 -2.46 -0.28
N SER A 297 -33.31 -1.19 -0.52
CA SER A 297 -33.02 -0.12 0.42
C SER A 297 -34.05 0.03 1.55
N LYS A 298 -35.28 -0.47 1.38
CA LYS A 298 -36.39 -0.34 2.33
C LYS A 298 -37.06 -1.67 2.67
N LEU A 299 -37.80 -2.26 1.72
CA LEU A 299 -38.72 -3.37 2.00
C LEU A 299 -38.00 -4.62 2.55
N PHE A 300 -36.96 -5.08 1.85
CA PHE A 300 -36.21 -6.28 2.22
C PHE A 300 -35.47 -6.16 3.54
N LYS A 301 -35.15 -4.94 3.99
CA LYS A 301 -34.53 -4.70 5.30
C LYS A 301 -35.53 -4.87 6.44
N GLN A 302 -36.74 -4.34 6.31
CA GLN A 302 -37.82 -4.61 7.27
C GLN A 302 -38.07 -6.12 7.35
N TRP A 303 -38.19 -6.76 6.20
CA TRP A 303 -38.40 -8.19 6.08
C TRP A 303 -37.31 -9.01 6.77
N ASN A 304 -36.04 -8.69 6.52
CA ASN A 304 -34.91 -9.31 7.22
C ASN A 304 -34.94 -9.05 8.73
N ALA A 305 -35.23 -7.82 9.18
CA ALA A 305 -35.27 -7.50 10.60
C ALA A 305 -36.32 -8.36 11.33
N VAL A 306 -37.50 -8.53 10.73
CA VAL A 306 -38.58 -9.37 11.28
C VAL A 306 -38.19 -10.85 11.26
N ILE A 307 -37.59 -11.35 10.17
CA ILE A 307 -37.13 -12.74 10.09
C ILE A 307 -36.04 -13.03 11.12
N LEU A 308 -35.09 -12.12 11.32
CA LEU A 308 -34.06 -12.23 12.36
C LEU A 308 -34.69 -12.29 13.75
N GLN A 309 -35.66 -11.41 14.04
CA GLN A 309 -36.38 -11.42 15.30
C GLN A 309 -37.13 -12.75 15.53
N ARG A 310 -37.77 -13.30 14.49
CA ARG A 310 -38.45 -14.61 14.57
C ARG A 310 -37.45 -15.72 14.87
N HIS A 311 -36.35 -15.78 14.12
CA HIS A 311 -35.30 -16.78 14.31
C HIS A 311 -34.76 -16.77 15.74
N ARG A 312 -34.43 -15.58 16.28
CA ARG A 312 -33.93 -15.41 17.66
C ARG A 312 -34.97 -15.75 18.73
N ASN A 313 -36.23 -15.50 18.44
CA ASN A 313 -37.34 -15.95 19.30
C ASN A 313 -37.67 -17.44 19.15
N LYS A 314 -36.90 -18.20 18.37
CA LYS A 314 -37.15 -19.62 18.06
C LYS A 314 -38.52 -19.83 17.41
N LEU A 315 -39.03 -18.81 16.74
CA LEU A 315 -40.20 -18.88 15.87
C LEU A 315 -39.73 -19.32 14.49
N GLY A 316 -40.41 -20.29 13.86
CA GLY A 316 -40.02 -20.80 12.55
C GLY A 316 -39.94 -19.70 11.49
N VAL A 317 -38.87 -19.76 10.67
CA VAL A 317 -38.70 -18.97 9.45
C VAL A 317 -39.45 -19.67 8.31
N PRO A 318 -40.32 -18.99 7.54
CA PRO A 318 -41.06 -19.63 6.46
C PRO A 318 -40.15 -20.26 5.40
N ASN A 319 -40.43 -21.50 5.00
CA ASN A 319 -39.75 -22.15 3.88
C ASN A 319 -40.07 -21.38 2.58
N GLY A 320 -39.07 -21.17 1.71
CA GLY A 320 -39.27 -20.46 0.44
C GLY A 320 -39.16 -18.93 0.53
N PHE A 321 -38.94 -18.36 1.73
CA PHE A 321 -38.91 -16.90 1.92
C PHE A 321 -37.79 -16.22 1.12
N PHE A 322 -36.58 -16.77 1.17
CA PHE A 322 -35.44 -16.21 0.44
C PHE A 322 -35.57 -16.43 -1.07
N GLU A 323 -36.15 -17.55 -1.48
CA GLU A 323 -36.46 -17.86 -2.88
C GLU A 323 -37.47 -16.84 -3.44
N MET A 324 -38.50 -16.50 -2.66
CA MET A 324 -39.48 -15.46 -3.01
C MET A 324 -38.82 -14.08 -3.15
N MET A 325 -37.97 -13.67 -2.19
CA MET A 325 -37.22 -12.40 -2.28
C MET A 325 -36.34 -12.34 -3.54
N GLN A 326 -35.62 -13.44 -3.84
CA GLN A 326 -34.81 -13.57 -5.05
C GLN A 326 -35.66 -13.44 -6.30
N SER A 327 -36.79 -14.14 -6.37
CA SER A 327 -37.69 -14.07 -7.52
C SER A 327 -38.27 -12.68 -7.72
N ILE A 328 -38.68 -12.00 -6.65
CA ILE A 328 -39.18 -10.62 -6.71
C ILE A 328 -38.09 -9.69 -7.26
N PHE A 329 -36.86 -9.79 -6.74
CA PHE A 329 -35.75 -8.95 -7.18
C PHE A 329 -35.39 -9.17 -8.65
N ASP A 330 -35.31 -10.43 -9.09
CA ASP A 330 -34.95 -10.79 -10.46
C ASP A 330 -36.00 -10.30 -11.47
N LEU A 331 -37.30 -10.32 -11.09
CA LEU A 331 -38.37 -9.76 -11.91
C LEU A 331 -38.23 -8.24 -12.07
N GLN A 332 -37.86 -7.52 -11.02
CA GLN A 332 -37.71 -6.07 -11.07
C GLN A 332 -36.44 -5.60 -11.79
N ILE A 333 -35.32 -6.34 -11.70
CA ILE A 333 -34.06 -6.00 -12.40
C ILE A 333 -34.19 -6.17 -13.92
N ARG A 334 -34.96 -7.17 -14.39
CA ARG A 334 -35.12 -7.46 -15.83
C ARG A 334 -35.75 -6.31 -16.63
N GLU A 335 -36.50 -5.43 -15.97
CA GLU A 335 -37.13 -4.26 -16.59
C GLU A 335 -36.18 -3.05 -16.71
N ILE A 336 -35.03 -3.06 -16.02
CA ILE A 336 -34.12 -1.89 -15.91
C ILE A 336 -32.90 -2.01 -16.83
N ASP A 337 -32.78 -3.04 -17.69
CA ASP A 337 -31.57 -3.17 -18.53
C ASP A 337 -31.51 -2.02 -19.54
N PRO A 338 -30.65 -1.00 -19.32
CA PRO A 338 -30.68 0.18 -20.15
C PRO A 338 -30.06 -0.17 -21.52
N PRO A 339 -30.55 0.43 -22.62
CA PRO A 339 -29.99 0.18 -23.94
C PRO A 339 -28.48 0.43 -23.93
N ALA A 340 -27.73 -0.31 -24.75
CA ALA A 340 -26.27 -0.27 -24.82
C ALA A 340 -25.68 1.06 -25.35
N ASN A 341 -26.44 2.16 -25.30
CA ASN A 341 -26.00 3.49 -25.73
C ASN A 341 -25.01 4.13 -24.74
N SER A 342 -24.18 5.03 -25.28
CA SER A 342 -22.95 5.58 -24.69
C SER A 342 -23.15 6.80 -23.79
N GLN A 343 -24.39 7.28 -23.60
CA GLN A 343 -24.66 8.52 -22.85
C GLN A 343 -24.33 8.37 -21.34
N LEU A 344 -24.04 9.48 -20.66
CA LEU A 344 -23.68 9.45 -19.23
C LEU A 344 -24.81 8.87 -18.37
N LYS A 345 -26.08 9.19 -18.71
CA LYS A 345 -27.26 8.68 -18.00
C LYS A 345 -27.34 7.15 -18.00
N ASP A 346 -27.13 6.53 -19.16
CA ASP A 346 -27.18 5.06 -19.29
C ASP A 346 -26.02 4.38 -18.54
N ARG A 347 -24.87 5.05 -18.48
CA ARG A 347 -23.69 4.58 -17.73
C ARG A 347 -23.93 4.62 -16.22
N LEU A 348 -24.45 5.74 -15.70
CA LEU A 348 -24.86 5.86 -14.31
C LEU A 348 -25.95 4.84 -13.97
N GLY A 349 -26.92 4.64 -14.87
CA GLY A 349 -27.97 3.63 -14.75
C GLY A 349 -27.40 2.22 -14.55
N ARG A 350 -26.50 1.76 -15.44
CA ARG A 350 -25.86 0.44 -15.34
C ARG A 350 -25.10 0.23 -14.05
N LYS A 351 -24.37 1.24 -13.61
CA LYS A 351 -23.61 1.15 -12.36
C LYS A 351 -24.51 1.12 -11.14
N ASN A 352 -25.56 1.94 -11.13
CA ASN A 352 -26.57 1.90 -10.08
C ASN A 352 -27.23 0.52 -10.02
N ILE A 353 -27.55 -0.09 -11.16
CA ILE A 353 -28.08 -1.47 -11.22
C ILE A 353 -27.08 -2.47 -10.66
N LYS A 354 -25.81 -2.44 -11.09
CA LYS A 354 -24.75 -3.32 -10.56
C LYS A 354 -24.56 -3.16 -9.05
N GLN A 355 -24.61 -1.92 -8.56
CA GLN A 355 -24.56 -1.64 -7.12
C GLN A 355 -25.76 -2.24 -6.39
N ILE A 356 -26.97 -2.05 -6.92
CA ILE A 356 -28.19 -2.62 -6.35
C ILE A 356 -28.13 -4.16 -6.34
N GLN A 357 -27.61 -4.79 -7.39
CA GLN A 357 -27.37 -6.24 -7.44
C GLN A 357 -26.35 -6.71 -6.40
N LEU A 358 -25.24 -5.96 -6.24
CA LEU A 358 -24.24 -6.25 -5.22
C LEU A 358 -24.82 -6.12 -3.81
N ASP A 359 -25.52 -5.02 -3.54
CA ASP A 359 -26.19 -4.75 -2.27
C ASP A 359 -27.22 -5.84 -1.96
N PHE A 360 -28.02 -6.26 -2.96
CA PHE A 360 -28.97 -7.35 -2.82
C PHE A 360 -28.28 -8.68 -2.52
N SER A 361 -27.25 -9.05 -3.27
CA SER A 361 -26.50 -10.29 -3.05
C SER A 361 -25.86 -10.30 -1.67
N THR A 362 -25.33 -9.17 -1.21
CA THR A 362 -24.75 -8.99 0.11
C THR A 362 -25.83 -9.17 1.18
N LEU A 363 -26.96 -8.48 1.04
CA LEU A 363 -28.11 -8.58 1.94
C LEU A 363 -28.59 -10.03 2.06
N MET A 364 -28.78 -10.73 0.94
CA MET A 364 -29.25 -12.12 0.92
C MET A 364 -28.25 -13.08 1.56
N ASN A 365 -26.96 -12.95 1.21
CA ASN A 365 -25.90 -13.82 1.74
C ASN A 365 -25.73 -13.64 3.25
N GLN A 366 -25.75 -12.40 3.75
CA GLN A 366 -25.64 -12.11 5.18
C GLN A 366 -26.86 -12.62 5.95
N SER A 367 -28.09 -12.37 5.47
CA SER A 367 -29.31 -12.87 6.10
C SER A 367 -29.37 -14.40 6.17
N ARG A 368 -29.03 -15.08 5.06
CA ARG A 368 -28.96 -16.56 5.05
C ARG A 368 -27.88 -17.07 6.00
N SER A 369 -26.71 -16.43 6.04
CA SER A 369 -25.61 -16.82 6.92
C SER A 369 -26.00 -16.72 8.40
N ILE A 370 -26.64 -15.62 8.81
CA ILE A 370 -27.09 -15.43 10.20
C ILE A 370 -28.11 -16.51 10.62
N ILE A 371 -29.04 -16.89 9.74
CA ILE A 371 -30.09 -17.86 10.06
C ILE A 371 -29.62 -19.32 9.99
N SER A 372 -28.71 -19.64 9.06
CA SER A 372 -28.32 -21.03 8.77
C SER A 372 -27.11 -21.52 9.57
N VAL A 373 -26.15 -20.65 9.90
CA VAL A 373 -24.89 -21.04 10.53
C VAL A 373 -24.37 -19.92 11.45
N GLU A 374 -24.93 -19.79 12.65
CA GLU A 374 -24.48 -18.79 13.64
C GLU A 374 -23.00 -18.98 14.04
N SER A 375 -22.45 -20.20 13.94
CA SER A 375 -21.05 -20.53 14.27
C SER A 375 -20.02 -20.08 13.22
N LYS A 376 -20.42 -19.42 12.13
CA LYS A 376 -19.49 -18.95 11.09
C LYS A 376 -18.75 -17.66 11.45
N TYR A 377 -19.31 -16.82 12.31
CA TYR A 377 -18.69 -15.55 12.68
C TYR A 377 -17.67 -15.78 13.79
N LYS A 378 -16.45 -15.32 13.58
CA LYS A 378 -15.33 -15.56 14.51
C LYS A 378 -15.38 -14.66 15.74
N ASN A 379 -16.12 -13.55 15.66
CA ASN A 379 -16.26 -12.56 16.73
C ASN A 379 -17.54 -11.71 16.58
N GLU A 380 -17.92 -10.99 17.64
CA GLU A 380 -19.10 -10.11 17.71
C GLU A 380 -19.08 -8.98 16.66
N LEU A 381 -17.89 -8.56 16.23
CA LEU A 381 -17.73 -7.50 15.23
C LEU A 381 -18.21 -7.94 13.84
N GLU A 382 -17.82 -9.14 13.41
CA GLU A 382 -18.29 -9.73 12.15
C GLU A 382 -19.81 -9.94 12.17
N LEU A 383 -20.36 -10.33 13.33
CA LEU A 383 -21.81 -10.48 13.52
C LEU A 383 -22.53 -9.12 13.44
N ALA A 384 -22.02 -8.07 14.09
CA ALA A 384 -22.57 -6.71 13.97
C ALA A 384 -22.56 -6.22 12.53
N GLU A 385 -21.46 -6.43 11.81
CA GLU A 385 -21.36 -6.03 10.40
C GLU A 385 -22.36 -6.77 9.53
N ALA A 386 -22.52 -8.08 9.72
CA ALA A 386 -23.50 -8.88 9.03
C ALA A 386 -24.94 -8.37 9.29
N ILE A 387 -25.27 -8.08 10.55
CA ILE A 387 -26.58 -7.57 10.94
C ILE A 387 -26.81 -6.17 10.35
N LEU A 388 -25.86 -5.26 10.45
CA LEU A 388 -25.98 -3.92 9.88
C LEU A 388 -26.11 -3.96 8.34
N LYS A 389 -25.34 -4.81 7.66
CA LYS A 389 -25.45 -5.00 6.20
C LYS A 389 -26.81 -5.57 5.78
N SER A 390 -27.43 -6.40 6.62
CA SER A 390 -28.74 -7.01 6.35
C SER A 390 -29.95 -6.14 6.73
N THR A 391 -29.79 -5.20 7.66
CA THR A 391 -30.91 -4.44 8.27
C THR A 391 -30.80 -2.91 8.16
N VAL A 392 -29.65 -2.34 7.79
CA VAL A 392 -29.39 -0.89 7.75
C VAL A 392 -28.90 -0.45 6.36
N GLN A 393 -29.08 0.84 6.01
CA GLN A 393 -28.39 1.43 4.85
C GLN A 393 -26.88 1.43 5.06
N SER A 394 -26.17 0.45 4.49
CA SER A 394 -24.74 0.60 4.24
C SER A 394 -24.58 1.62 3.12
N ARG A 395 -24.25 2.86 3.47
CA ARG A 395 -23.41 3.63 2.57
C ARG A 395 -21.99 3.08 2.71
N TYR A 396 -21.33 2.97 1.57
CA TYR A 396 -19.97 2.51 1.32
C TYR A 396 -19.00 2.61 2.51
N ASP A 397 -18.07 1.64 2.57
CA ASP A 397 -16.93 1.63 3.47
C ASP A 397 -16.14 2.95 3.42
N ASP A 398 -16.40 3.83 4.40
CA ASP A 398 -15.64 5.06 4.69
C ASP A 398 -14.13 4.81 4.92
N ARG A 399 -13.71 3.54 5.03
CA ARG A 399 -12.31 3.14 5.16
C ARG A 399 -11.45 3.53 3.96
N LEU A 400 -12.01 3.60 2.75
CA LEU A 400 -11.25 4.01 1.56
C LEU A 400 -11.04 5.53 1.48
N LEU A 401 -11.78 6.33 2.24
CA LEU A 401 -11.75 7.80 2.17
C LEU A 401 -10.93 8.45 3.31
N LYS A 402 -10.68 7.74 4.42
CA LYS A 402 -10.07 8.33 5.63
C LYS A 402 -8.54 8.25 5.71
N ILE A 403 -7.85 7.49 4.87
CA ILE A 403 -6.39 7.33 4.98
C ILE A 403 -5.69 8.20 3.92
N LYS A 404 -5.38 9.43 4.33
CA LYS A 404 -4.65 10.51 3.62
C LYS A 404 -5.43 11.31 2.56
N GLY A 405 -6.24 12.26 3.04
CA GLY A 405 -6.27 13.65 2.53
C GLY A 405 -7.01 13.99 1.22
N HIS A 406 -8.35 13.87 1.21
CA HIS A 406 -9.32 14.71 0.46
C HIS A 406 -10.71 14.05 0.64
N GLY A 407 -11.51 14.55 1.58
CA GLY A 407 -12.78 13.93 2.00
C GLY A 407 -13.99 14.37 1.17
N ASP A 408 -15.18 13.86 1.54
CA ASP A 408 -16.42 14.17 0.84
C ASP A 408 -16.77 15.67 0.89
N SER A 409 -16.45 16.37 1.98
CA SER A 409 -16.65 17.81 2.11
C SER A 409 -15.82 18.62 1.11
N GLU A 410 -14.56 18.24 0.92
CA GLU A 410 -13.67 18.89 -0.05
C GLU A 410 -14.12 18.57 -1.48
N TRP A 411 -14.60 17.35 -1.73
CA TRP A 411 -15.19 16.97 -3.01
C TRP A 411 -16.44 17.79 -3.36
N GLU A 412 -17.35 18.00 -2.41
CA GLU A 412 -18.54 18.84 -2.62
C GLU A 412 -18.16 20.30 -2.94
N SER A 413 -17.15 20.85 -2.26
CA SER A 413 -16.62 22.19 -2.56
C SER A 413 -16.01 22.27 -3.96
N ASP A 414 -15.16 21.31 -4.31
CA ASP A 414 -14.45 21.29 -5.60
C ASP A 414 -15.40 21.10 -6.79
N THR A 415 -16.43 20.26 -6.64
CA THR A 415 -17.46 20.06 -7.67
C THR A 415 -18.32 21.31 -7.87
N LEU A 416 -18.61 22.06 -6.81
CA LEU A 416 -19.29 23.36 -6.92
C LEU A 416 -18.43 24.38 -7.66
N GLU A 417 -17.12 24.42 -7.41
CA GLU A 417 -16.20 25.29 -8.15
C GLU A 417 -16.12 24.89 -9.63
N MET A 418 -15.96 23.59 -9.93
CA MET A 418 -15.94 23.09 -11.30
C MET A 418 -17.24 23.43 -12.03
N LYS A 419 -18.39 23.30 -11.37
CA LYS A 419 -19.69 23.66 -11.94
C LYS A 419 -19.75 25.14 -12.33
N LYS A 420 -19.30 26.04 -11.46
CA LYS A 420 -19.25 27.48 -11.76
C LYS A 420 -18.34 27.78 -12.97
N VAL A 421 -17.18 27.14 -13.03
CA VAL A 421 -16.25 27.28 -14.17
C VAL A 421 -16.88 26.76 -15.46
N TYR A 422 -17.47 25.56 -15.42
CA TYR A 422 -18.15 24.95 -16.56
C TYR A 422 -19.32 25.81 -17.06
N GLU A 423 -20.19 26.29 -16.17
CA GLU A 423 -21.31 27.17 -16.54
C GLU A 423 -20.81 28.45 -17.25
N SER A 424 -19.68 29.02 -16.81
CA SER A 424 -19.08 30.18 -17.48
C SER A 424 -18.52 29.88 -18.86
N LEU A 425 -18.20 28.63 -19.17
CA LEU A 425 -17.64 28.17 -20.45
C LEU A 425 -18.64 27.40 -21.32
N ARG A 426 -19.85 27.14 -20.83
CA ARG A 426 -20.80 26.17 -21.42
C ARG A 426 -21.03 26.40 -22.91
N LYS A 427 -21.30 27.65 -23.31
CA LYS A 427 -21.54 28.01 -24.71
C LYS A 427 -20.31 27.76 -25.59
N GLU A 428 -19.12 28.02 -25.07
CA GLU A 428 -17.87 27.78 -25.78
C GLU A 428 -17.60 26.28 -25.92
N ILE A 429 -17.85 25.49 -24.87
CA ILE A 429 -17.72 24.02 -24.87
C ILE A 429 -18.71 23.39 -25.86
N GLU A 430 -19.97 23.82 -25.86
CA GLU A 430 -20.99 23.35 -26.80
C GLU A 430 -20.63 23.69 -28.26
N ALA A 431 -19.92 24.81 -28.48
CA ALA A 431 -19.47 25.27 -29.79
C ALA A 431 -18.16 24.62 -30.28
N LEU A 432 -17.43 23.89 -29.43
CA LEU A 432 -16.22 23.16 -29.85
C LEU A 432 -16.57 22.17 -30.98
N PRO A 433 -15.64 21.89 -31.92
CA PRO A 433 -15.86 20.83 -32.89
C PRO A 433 -16.05 19.48 -32.20
N GLN A 434 -16.72 18.54 -32.88
CA GLN A 434 -16.71 17.17 -32.41
C GLN A 434 -15.28 16.62 -32.54
N PRO A 435 -14.77 15.89 -31.53
CA PRO A 435 -13.44 15.32 -31.60
C PRO A 435 -13.36 14.33 -32.76
N GLU A 436 -12.24 14.33 -33.46
CA GLU A 436 -12.03 13.37 -34.54
C GLU A 436 -12.04 11.93 -33.98
N PRO A 437 -12.36 10.91 -34.79
CA PRO A 437 -12.34 9.51 -34.34
C PRO A 437 -11.00 9.10 -33.73
N ASP A 438 -9.90 9.69 -34.19
CA ASP A 438 -8.54 9.41 -33.70
C ASP A 438 -8.25 10.07 -32.34
N ASP A 439 -9.02 11.09 -31.95
CA ASP A 439 -8.98 11.72 -30.62
C ASP A 439 -9.91 11.05 -29.60
N CYS A 440 -10.71 10.09 -30.06
CA CYS A 440 -11.62 9.33 -29.22
C CYS A 440 -10.94 8.07 -28.69
N CYS A 441 -11.41 7.58 -27.54
CA CYS A 441 -10.97 6.28 -27.04
C CYS A 441 -11.29 5.20 -28.07
N ARG A 442 -10.27 4.51 -28.58
CA ARG A 442 -10.44 3.53 -29.66
C ARG A 442 -11.45 2.41 -29.37
N VAL A 443 -11.59 2.04 -28.10
CA VAL A 443 -12.48 0.96 -27.65
C VAL A 443 -13.90 1.46 -27.43
N LEU A 444 -14.06 2.66 -26.87
CA LEU A 444 -15.36 3.20 -26.48
C LEU A 444 -15.99 4.10 -27.55
N MET A 445 -15.20 4.55 -28.52
CA MET A 445 -15.55 5.56 -29.53
C MET A 445 -16.17 6.83 -28.91
N ASN A 446 -15.64 7.23 -27.75
CA ASN A 446 -16.07 8.41 -27.00
C ASN A 446 -14.85 9.12 -26.37
N SER A 447 -15.01 10.37 -25.94
CA SER A 447 -13.93 11.19 -25.38
C SER A 447 -14.36 12.01 -24.16
N PHE A 448 -13.37 12.61 -23.49
CA PHE A 448 -13.63 13.55 -22.40
C PHE A 448 -14.47 14.74 -22.86
N ILE A 449 -14.24 15.23 -24.08
CA ILE A 449 -15.00 16.32 -24.69
C ILE A 449 -16.44 15.90 -24.99
N GLY A 450 -16.64 14.66 -25.45
CA GLY A 450 -17.96 14.09 -25.66
C GLY A 450 -18.77 14.07 -24.36
N ASP A 451 -18.15 13.67 -23.25
CA ASP A 451 -18.79 13.67 -21.94
C ASP A 451 -19.09 15.08 -21.40
N LEU A 452 -18.22 16.06 -21.65
CA LEU A 452 -18.50 17.45 -21.30
C LEU A 452 -19.72 18.01 -22.05
N LYS A 453 -19.94 17.59 -23.31
CA LYS A 453 -21.09 18.04 -24.12
C LYS A 453 -22.39 17.27 -23.81
N ASP A 454 -22.33 16.21 -23.01
CA ASP A 454 -23.51 15.41 -22.67
C ASP A 454 -24.46 16.22 -21.76
N PRO A 455 -25.77 16.28 -22.07
CA PRO A 455 -26.76 17.00 -21.26
C PRO A 455 -26.80 16.58 -19.78
N ASN A 456 -26.35 15.36 -19.46
CA ASN A 456 -26.36 14.79 -18.12
C ASN A 456 -25.01 14.95 -17.40
N PHE A 457 -24.09 15.77 -17.90
CA PHE A 457 -22.79 16.02 -17.25
C PHE A 457 -22.92 16.43 -15.77
N PHE A 458 -23.88 17.29 -15.46
CA PHE A 458 -24.13 17.71 -14.08
C PHE A 458 -24.66 16.60 -13.18
N ASP A 459 -25.27 15.55 -13.71
CA ASP A 459 -25.72 14.43 -12.90
C ASP A 459 -24.52 13.62 -12.42
N VAL A 460 -23.48 13.47 -13.23
CA VAL A 460 -22.23 12.81 -12.84
C VAL A 460 -21.47 13.60 -11.77
N LEU A 461 -21.53 14.94 -11.80
CA LEU A 461 -20.92 15.79 -10.77
C LEU A 461 -21.62 15.73 -9.41
N LYS A 462 -22.88 15.25 -9.34
CA LYS A 462 -23.60 15.05 -8.06
C LYS A 462 -23.21 13.74 -7.38
N GLU A 463 -22.57 12.83 -8.12
CA GLU A 463 -22.14 11.55 -7.59
C GLU A 463 -20.90 11.69 -6.70
N ASN A 464 -20.62 10.63 -5.94
CA ASN A 464 -19.40 10.58 -5.15
C ASN A 464 -18.14 10.55 -6.05
N LYS A 465 -17.00 10.91 -5.46
CA LYS A 465 -15.70 11.03 -6.14
C LYS A 465 -15.33 9.80 -6.98
N MET A 466 -15.46 8.59 -6.43
CA MET A 466 -15.10 7.36 -7.15
C MET A 466 -16.04 7.09 -8.32
N GLU A 467 -17.32 7.39 -8.15
CA GLU A 467 -18.32 7.19 -9.17
C GLU A 467 -18.12 8.15 -10.35
N PHE A 468 -17.81 9.42 -10.06
CA PHE A 468 -17.38 10.40 -11.06
C PHE A 468 -16.16 9.90 -11.85
N LEU A 469 -15.10 9.49 -11.15
CA LEU A 469 -13.82 9.09 -11.74
C LEU A 469 -13.93 7.85 -12.65
N THR A 470 -14.86 6.95 -12.36
CA THR A 470 -15.07 5.71 -13.11
C THR A 470 -16.19 5.82 -14.16
N THR A 471 -16.98 6.91 -14.15
CA THR A 471 -18.03 7.19 -15.15
C THR A 471 -17.56 8.13 -16.26
N MET A 472 -16.71 9.11 -15.93
CA MET A 472 -16.13 10.04 -16.89
C MET A 472 -15.12 9.37 -17.81
N THR A 473 -15.18 9.70 -19.09
CA THR A 473 -14.29 9.17 -20.14
C THR A 473 -13.06 10.06 -20.25
N PHE A 474 -12.21 10.08 -19.22
CA PHE A 474 -10.87 10.67 -19.36
C PHE A 474 -10.15 9.92 -20.47
N THR A 475 -9.78 10.63 -21.54
CA THR A 475 -9.06 10.10 -22.70
C THR A 475 -7.63 10.61 -22.72
N GLY A 476 -6.71 9.73 -23.10
CA GLY A 476 -5.30 10.03 -23.00
C GLY A 476 -4.41 9.02 -23.69
N ILE A 477 -3.12 9.32 -23.65
CA ILE A 477 -2.05 8.47 -24.18
C ILE A 477 -1.85 7.31 -23.21
N PRO A 478 -2.07 6.05 -23.63
CA PRO A 478 -1.88 4.90 -22.77
C PRO A 478 -0.39 4.59 -22.56
N ILE A 479 -0.02 4.40 -21.30
CA ILE A 479 1.36 4.18 -20.89
C ILE A 479 1.46 2.95 -19.97
N LEU A 480 2.64 2.35 -19.99
CA LEU A 480 3.07 1.39 -18.97
C LEU A 480 4.05 2.09 -18.03
N ALA A 481 3.59 2.42 -16.82
CA ALA A 481 4.40 3.05 -15.79
C ALA A 481 4.25 2.29 -14.47
N PRO A 482 5.30 1.61 -13.97
CA PRO A 482 5.26 0.96 -12.66
C PRO A 482 4.95 1.97 -11.56
N VAL A 483 3.97 1.70 -10.72
CA VAL A 483 3.52 2.63 -9.68
C VAL A 483 4.45 2.50 -8.48
N LYS A 484 5.55 3.25 -8.48
CA LYS A 484 6.49 3.33 -7.35
C LYS A 484 6.08 4.41 -6.36
N ASP A 485 6.34 4.19 -5.07
CA ASP A 485 6.12 5.17 -3.99
C ASP A 485 6.76 6.54 -4.30
N SER A 486 7.93 6.54 -4.95
CA SER A 486 8.63 7.77 -5.33
C SER A 486 7.82 8.66 -6.28
N ALA A 487 7.08 8.06 -7.22
CA ALA A 487 6.25 8.79 -8.18
C ALA A 487 4.96 9.32 -7.56
N GLN A 488 4.45 8.65 -6.51
CA GLN A 488 3.32 9.15 -5.73
C GLN A 488 3.69 10.32 -4.83
N ILE A 489 4.94 10.39 -4.37
CA ILE A 489 5.48 11.53 -3.61
C ILE A 489 5.91 12.67 -4.55
N ASN A 490 6.47 12.32 -5.71
CA ASN A 490 7.02 13.26 -6.67
C ASN A 490 6.79 12.76 -8.11
N PRO A 491 5.73 13.24 -8.79
CA PRO A 491 5.37 12.76 -10.12
C PRO A 491 6.43 12.98 -11.19
N TRP A 492 7.36 13.93 -11.02
CA TRP A 492 8.46 14.16 -11.96
C TRP A 492 9.47 13.00 -12.01
N THR A 493 9.40 12.07 -11.06
CA THR A 493 10.22 10.84 -11.03
C THR A 493 9.55 9.65 -11.70
N MET A 494 8.35 9.84 -12.29
CA MET A 494 7.63 8.78 -12.99
C MET A 494 8.49 8.18 -14.11
N TYR A 495 8.41 6.86 -14.27
CA TYR A 495 9.17 6.09 -15.25
C TYR A 495 8.22 5.38 -16.21
N ILE A 496 8.27 5.72 -17.51
CA ILE A 496 7.41 5.14 -18.55
C ILE A 496 8.19 4.03 -19.28
N LYS A 497 7.86 2.77 -19.02
CA LYS A 497 8.47 1.63 -19.75
C LYS A 497 8.10 1.65 -21.23
N ASN A 498 6.83 1.89 -21.51
CA ASN A 498 6.26 1.80 -22.85
C ASN A 498 5.11 2.81 -23.03
N ILE A 499 4.90 3.25 -24.27
CA ILE A 499 3.73 4.02 -24.70
C ILE A 499 3.06 3.22 -25.80
N CYS A 500 1.74 2.97 -25.71
CA CYS A 500 1.10 2.22 -26.79
C CYS A 500 1.06 3.03 -28.09
N VAL A 501 1.16 2.28 -29.19
CA VAL A 501 1.15 2.78 -30.56
C VAL A 501 -0.10 2.30 -31.28
N SER A 502 -0.22 2.66 -32.56
CA SER A 502 -1.35 2.28 -33.41
C SER A 502 -1.69 0.79 -33.31
N PRO A 503 -2.98 0.41 -33.17
CA PRO A 503 -4.17 1.27 -33.23
C PRO A 503 -4.63 1.86 -31.88
N PHE A 504 -3.89 1.66 -30.79
CA PHE A 504 -4.30 2.07 -29.43
C PHE A 504 -3.61 3.37 -28.99
N GLU A 505 -3.68 4.40 -29.83
CA GLU A 505 -2.98 5.65 -29.56
C GLU A 505 -3.67 6.49 -28.48
N ILE A 506 -5.00 6.40 -28.41
CA ILE A 506 -5.84 7.04 -27.40
C ILE A 506 -6.73 6.00 -26.74
N LEU A 507 -6.68 5.94 -25.41
CA LEU A 507 -7.54 5.09 -24.58
C LEU A 507 -8.22 5.90 -23.49
N SER A 508 -9.21 5.28 -22.86
CA SER A 508 -9.89 5.84 -21.70
C SER A 508 -9.55 5.08 -20.44
N GLN A 509 -9.46 5.82 -19.33
CA GLN A 509 -9.36 5.29 -17.99
C GLN A 509 -10.43 4.23 -17.71
N ARG A 510 -11.64 4.38 -18.28
CA ARG A 510 -12.74 3.42 -18.13
C ARG A 510 -12.46 2.05 -18.73
N VAL A 511 -11.73 2.00 -19.85
CA VAL A 511 -11.31 0.73 -20.47
C VAL A 511 -10.36 0.00 -19.52
N ILE A 512 -9.44 0.75 -18.92
CA ILE A 512 -8.49 0.21 -17.96
C ILE A 512 -9.23 -0.36 -16.74
N GLU A 513 -10.09 0.42 -16.08
CA GLU A 513 -10.83 -0.05 -14.90
C GLU A 513 -11.78 -1.22 -15.21
N SER A 514 -12.42 -1.22 -16.39
CA SER A 514 -13.31 -2.32 -16.79
C SER A 514 -12.57 -3.63 -16.99
N ALA A 515 -11.37 -3.61 -17.57
CA ALA A 515 -10.54 -4.80 -17.72
C ALA A 515 -10.03 -5.31 -16.36
N LEU A 516 -9.65 -4.40 -15.45
CA LEU A 516 -9.18 -4.74 -14.11
C LEU A 516 -10.28 -5.33 -13.22
N ALA A 517 -11.55 -4.97 -13.44
CA ALA A 517 -12.68 -5.52 -12.70
C ALA A 517 -12.97 -6.99 -13.03
N VAL A 518 -12.51 -7.49 -14.18
CA VAL A 518 -12.71 -8.89 -14.63
C VAL A 518 -11.61 -9.81 -14.09
N GLU A 519 -10.40 -9.29 -13.83
CA GLU A 519 -9.25 -10.05 -13.31
C GLU A 519 -9.12 -9.94 -11.77
N ALA A 520 -9.75 -10.87 -11.07
CA ALA A 520 -9.63 -11.03 -9.63
C ALA A 520 -8.28 -11.68 -9.23
N ALA A 521 -7.17 -10.93 -9.18
CA ALA A 521 -5.92 -11.38 -8.52
C ALA A 521 -4.91 -10.26 -8.18
N SER A 522 -3.94 -10.63 -7.33
CA SER A 522 -3.07 -9.89 -6.42
C SER A 522 -1.75 -9.31 -6.98
N SER A 523 -1.76 -8.13 -7.62
CA SER A 523 -0.54 -7.29 -7.69
C SER A 523 -0.86 -5.80 -7.79
N SER A 524 0.04 -4.94 -7.31
CA SER A 524 -0.09 -3.48 -7.27
C SER A 524 0.14 -2.78 -8.62
N ASP A 525 0.70 -3.48 -9.61
CA ASP A 525 1.12 -2.91 -10.91
C ASP A 525 0.25 -3.41 -12.09
N LYS A 526 -1.00 -3.83 -11.85
CA LYS A 526 -1.86 -4.56 -12.82
C LYS A 526 -1.76 -4.03 -14.27
N GLU A 527 -0.99 -4.75 -15.08
CA GLU A 527 -0.77 -4.45 -16.50
C GLU A 527 -1.89 -5.04 -17.35
N ILE A 528 -2.42 -4.27 -18.30
CA ILE A 528 -3.42 -4.73 -19.27
C ILE A 528 -2.73 -4.96 -20.60
N ARG A 529 -3.05 -6.09 -21.24
CA ARG A 529 -2.62 -6.40 -22.62
C ARG A 529 -3.80 -6.26 -23.57
N LEU A 530 -3.76 -5.27 -24.47
CA LEU A 530 -4.85 -5.02 -25.42
C LEU A 530 -4.82 -6.00 -26.60
N GLN A 531 -3.65 -6.56 -26.93
CA GLN A 531 -3.48 -7.62 -27.91
C GLN A 531 -2.62 -8.74 -27.32
N LYS A 532 -3.02 -9.99 -27.53
CA LYS A 532 -2.21 -11.16 -27.18
C LYS A 532 -0.90 -11.09 -27.98
N ASP A 533 0.22 -11.32 -27.29
CA ASP A 533 1.58 -11.38 -27.84
C ASP A 533 2.18 -10.09 -28.43
N ASN A 534 1.55 -8.92 -28.22
CA ASN A 534 2.12 -7.63 -28.61
C ASN A 534 2.66 -6.86 -27.37
N PRO A 535 3.99 -6.80 -27.15
CA PRO A 535 4.58 -6.09 -26.00
C PRO A 535 4.31 -4.58 -26.04
N ASN A 536 4.03 -4.01 -27.22
CA ASN A 536 3.73 -2.58 -27.38
C ASN A 536 2.25 -2.25 -27.07
N SER A 537 1.43 -3.26 -26.76
CA SER A 537 0.02 -3.11 -26.40
C SER A 537 -0.23 -3.14 -24.89
N VAL A 538 0.85 -3.18 -24.09
CA VAL A 538 0.79 -3.28 -22.63
C VAL A 538 0.73 -1.88 -22.03
N CYS A 539 -0.29 -1.63 -21.20
CA CYS A 539 -0.46 -0.37 -20.46
C CYS A 539 -1.13 -0.63 -19.10
N ASN A 540 -0.92 0.28 -18.15
CA ASN A 540 -1.59 0.25 -16.86
C ASN A 540 -2.19 1.62 -16.48
N ALA A 541 -1.85 2.69 -17.19
CA ALA A 541 -2.32 4.04 -16.93
C ALA A 541 -2.57 4.80 -18.25
N ILE A 542 -3.28 5.92 -18.16
CA ILE A 542 -3.36 6.89 -19.25
C ILE A 542 -2.88 8.25 -18.76
N VAL A 543 -2.20 8.99 -19.64
CA VAL A 543 -1.92 10.41 -19.44
C VAL A 543 -2.97 11.19 -20.22
N PRO A 544 -3.92 11.87 -19.55
CA PRO A 544 -4.95 12.62 -20.25
C PRO A 544 -4.36 13.59 -21.27
N ILE A 545 -5.04 13.75 -22.40
CA ILE A 545 -4.59 14.65 -23.46
C ILE A 545 -5.78 15.44 -23.98
N ILE A 546 -5.54 16.70 -24.33
CA ILE A 546 -6.56 17.59 -24.87
C ILE A 546 -6.12 17.97 -26.28
N PRO A 547 -6.98 17.77 -27.31
CA PRO A 547 -6.67 18.22 -28.66
C PRO A 547 -6.35 19.71 -28.68
N LYS A 548 -5.34 20.11 -29.45
CA LYS A 548 -4.86 21.50 -29.54
C LYS A 548 -5.99 22.52 -29.69
N GLU A 549 -6.96 22.27 -30.57
CA GLU A 549 -8.08 23.19 -30.82
C GLU A 549 -8.97 23.42 -29.58
N HIS A 550 -8.95 22.52 -28.60
CA HIS A 550 -9.76 22.59 -27.39
C HIS A 550 -9.01 23.18 -26.19
N CYS A 551 -7.66 23.22 -26.21
CA CYS A 551 -6.85 23.61 -25.06
C CYS A 551 -7.17 25.01 -24.52
N LYS A 552 -7.36 26.00 -25.40
CA LYS A 552 -7.62 27.39 -25.01
C LYS A 552 -8.95 27.54 -24.27
N THR A 553 -10.01 26.92 -24.77
CA THR A 553 -11.35 26.97 -24.15
C THR A 553 -11.36 26.23 -22.82
N LEU A 554 -10.66 25.09 -22.72
CA LEU A 554 -10.67 24.25 -21.53
C LEU A 554 -9.65 24.64 -20.46
N GLU A 555 -8.79 25.63 -20.71
CA GLU A 555 -7.72 26.06 -19.80
C GLU A 555 -8.19 26.24 -18.36
N ARG A 556 -9.32 26.96 -18.15
CA ARG A 556 -9.86 27.21 -16.82
C ARG A 556 -10.43 25.95 -16.16
N LEU A 557 -11.03 25.04 -16.95
CA LEU A 557 -11.60 23.79 -16.46
C LEU A 557 -10.51 22.79 -16.04
N VAL A 558 -9.45 22.68 -16.84
CA VAL A 558 -8.29 21.80 -16.60
C VAL A 558 -7.50 22.17 -15.35
N ARG A 559 -7.59 23.44 -14.92
CA ARG A 559 -6.95 23.94 -13.71
C ARG A 559 -7.74 23.68 -12.43
N THR A 560 -8.96 23.16 -12.52
CA THR A 560 -9.77 22.83 -11.34
C THR A 560 -9.20 21.64 -10.56
N ASN A 561 -9.57 21.53 -9.28
CA ASN A 561 -9.22 20.39 -8.44
C ASN A 561 -9.85 19.10 -8.96
N VAL A 562 -11.10 19.14 -9.43
CA VAL A 562 -11.79 17.96 -9.98
C VAL A 562 -11.03 17.38 -11.18
N PHE A 563 -10.55 18.22 -12.10
CA PHE A 563 -9.71 17.73 -13.20
C PHE A 563 -8.36 17.21 -12.69
N SER A 564 -7.73 17.90 -11.73
CA SER A 564 -6.46 17.46 -11.14
C SER A 564 -6.58 16.09 -10.46
N ILE A 565 -7.68 15.84 -9.75
CA ILE A 565 -8.03 14.53 -9.17
C ILE A 565 -8.20 13.50 -10.29
N GLY A 566 -8.95 13.84 -11.33
CA GLY A 566 -9.15 12.99 -12.51
C GLY A 566 -7.84 12.56 -13.16
N ALA A 567 -6.97 13.52 -13.45
CA ALA A 567 -5.66 13.26 -14.04
C ALA A 567 -4.76 12.45 -13.11
N THR A 568 -4.72 12.77 -11.82
CA THR A 568 -3.93 12.03 -10.83
C THR A 568 -4.41 10.58 -10.71
N PHE A 569 -5.72 10.35 -10.69
CA PHE A 569 -6.29 9.00 -10.70
C PHE A 569 -5.94 8.23 -11.98
N CYS A 570 -6.00 8.87 -13.15
CA CYS A 570 -5.65 8.27 -14.43
C CYS A 570 -4.17 7.81 -14.49
N ILE A 571 -3.27 8.59 -13.89
CA ILE A 571 -1.82 8.41 -13.97
C ILE A 571 -1.28 7.52 -12.84
N LEU A 572 -1.66 7.81 -11.59
CA LEU A 572 -1.15 7.16 -10.38
C LEU A 572 -2.08 6.08 -9.82
N LYS A 573 -3.28 5.92 -10.36
CA LYS A 573 -4.31 4.98 -9.88
C LYS A 573 -4.71 5.18 -8.42
N ASN A 574 -4.52 6.39 -7.91
CA ASN A 574 -4.84 6.76 -6.54
C ASN A 574 -5.80 7.93 -6.53
N ALA A 575 -7.06 7.67 -6.16
CA ALA A 575 -8.09 8.70 -6.07
C ALA A 575 -7.89 9.63 -4.85
N LEU A 576 -7.04 9.27 -3.90
CA LEU A 576 -6.85 10.02 -2.65
C LEU A 576 -5.84 11.15 -2.78
N ILE A 577 -5.00 11.13 -3.82
CA ILE A 577 -3.97 12.14 -4.03
C ILE A 577 -4.50 13.22 -4.97
N VAL A 578 -4.34 14.48 -4.57
CA VAL A 578 -4.50 15.64 -5.46
C VAL A 578 -3.12 16.25 -5.67
N ASP A 579 -2.51 16.00 -6.83
CA ASP A 579 -1.22 16.57 -7.17
C ASP A 579 -1.34 17.42 -8.45
N HIS A 580 -1.22 18.73 -8.27
CA HIS A 580 -1.32 19.69 -9.37
C HIS A 580 -0.16 19.61 -10.37
N SER A 581 0.96 19.02 -9.99
CA SER A 581 2.12 18.79 -10.88
C SER A 581 2.04 17.46 -11.62
N CYS A 582 1.22 16.50 -11.16
CA CYS A 582 1.15 15.14 -11.71
C CYS A 582 0.89 15.11 -13.22
N HIS A 583 -0.13 15.84 -13.68
CA HIS A 583 -0.47 15.86 -15.10
C HIS A 583 0.65 16.45 -15.96
N LEU A 584 1.21 17.59 -15.57
CA LEU A 584 2.30 18.24 -16.30
C LEU A 584 3.58 17.39 -16.32
N ALA A 585 3.90 16.74 -15.19
CA ALA A 585 5.03 15.83 -15.08
C ALA A 585 4.87 14.61 -16.00
N ALA A 586 3.67 14.05 -16.06
CA ALA A 586 3.35 12.92 -16.92
C ALA A 586 3.42 13.29 -18.41
N LEU A 587 2.89 14.45 -18.79
CA LEU A 587 3.04 15.00 -20.15
C LEU A 587 4.51 15.18 -20.52
N GLY A 588 5.35 15.70 -19.60
CA GLY A 588 6.79 15.83 -19.83
C GLY A 588 7.51 14.50 -19.99
N CYS A 589 7.15 13.48 -19.21
CA CYS A 589 7.69 12.13 -19.37
C CYS A 589 7.28 11.51 -20.72
N VAL A 590 6.01 11.68 -21.12
CA VAL A 590 5.49 11.21 -22.41
C VAL A 590 6.19 11.92 -23.57
N TRP A 591 6.39 13.24 -23.48
CA TRP A 591 7.09 14.02 -24.51
C TRP A 591 8.52 13.53 -24.69
N LEU A 592 9.30 13.43 -23.60
CA LEU A 592 10.69 12.96 -23.64
C LEU A 592 10.81 11.53 -24.20
N LYS A 593 9.93 10.62 -23.77
CA LYS A 593 9.91 9.25 -24.27
C LYS A 593 9.54 9.19 -25.76
N THR A 594 8.57 10.01 -26.19
CA THR A 594 8.12 10.06 -27.58
C THR A 594 9.21 10.58 -28.51
N ILE A 595 9.92 11.66 -28.17
CA ILE A 595 11.02 12.17 -29.02
C ILE A 595 12.23 11.23 -29.03
N GLN A 596 12.46 10.47 -27.94
CA GLN A 596 13.50 9.46 -27.87
C GLN A 596 13.20 8.27 -28.80
N ASP A 597 11.96 7.78 -28.78
CA ASP A 597 11.54 6.63 -29.59
C ASP A 597 11.32 7.01 -31.07
N TYR A 598 10.96 8.26 -31.33
CA TYR A 598 10.66 8.79 -32.67
C TYR A 598 11.40 10.13 -32.94
N PRO A 599 12.67 10.09 -33.36
CA PRO A 599 13.45 11.26 -33.74
C PRO A 599 12.79 12.08 -34.86
N ALA A 600 13.06 13.39 -34.90
CA ALA A 600 12.40 14.33 -35.81
C ALA A 600 12.54 13.97 -37.31
N GLU A 601 13.67 13.40 -37.73
CA GLU A 601 14.02 13.11 -39.12
C GLU A 601 13.04 12.15 -39.83
N ASN A 602 12.49 11.17 -39.10
CA ASN A 602 11.63 10.11 -39.66
C ASN A 602 10.32 9.94 -38.87
N ARG A 603 9.82 11.02 -38.25
CA ARG A 603 8.67 10.98 -37.36
C ARG A 603 7.34 10.81 -38.12
N PRO A 604 6.55 9.75 -37.85
CA PRO A 604 5.21 9.58 -38.43
C PRO A 604 4.25 10.72 -38.07
N GLU A 605 3.26 10.99 -38.92
CA GLU A 605 2.34 12.13 -38.73
C GLU A 605 1.52 12.05 -37.44
N PHE A 606 1.04 10.86 -37.07
CA PHE A 606 0.31 10.65 -35.81
C PHE A 606 1.16 10.96 -34.57
N ILE A 607 2.48 10.72 -34.63
CA ILE A 607 3.41 11.09 -33.56
C ILE A 607 3.62 12.61 -33.52
N LYS A 608 3.64 13.30 -34.67
CA LYS A 608 3.69 14.76 -34.70
C LYS A 608 2.44 15.38 -34.08
N LYS A 609 1.26 14.87 -34.42
CA LYS A 609 -0.03 15.27 -33.81
C LYS A 609 0.01 15.08 -32.29
N ARG A 610 0.41 13.89 -31.83
CA ARG A 610 0.58 13.59 -30.39
C ARG A 610 1.49 14.59 -29.67
N LEU A 611 2.68 14.87 -30.22
CA LEU A 611 3.60 15.84 -29.60
C LEU A 611 3.00 17.24 -29.55
N CYS A 612 2.30 17.65 -30.62
CA CYS A 612 1.61 18.94 -30.65
C CYS A 612 0.52 19.02 -29.57
N ASP A 613 -0.31 17.99 -29.41
CA ASP A 613 -1.34 17.94 -28.37
C ASP A 613 -0.72 17.92 -26.95
N VAL A 614 0.42 17.24 -26.77
CA VAL A 614 1.15 17.22 -25.48
C VAL A 614 1.68 18.61 -25.14
N GLU A 615 2.27 19.30 -26.09
CA GLU A 615 2.79 20.66 -25.91
C GLU A 615 1.66 21.66 -25.62
N GLU A 616 0.58 21.63 -26.39
CA GLU A 616 -0.56 22.54 -26.23
C GLU A 616 -1.33 22.27 -24.93
N THR A 617 -1.54 21.00 -24.56
CA THR A 617 -2.08 20.63 -23.25
C THR A 617 -1.18 21.12 -22.13
N SER A 618 0.15 21.07 -22.30
CA SER A 618 1.09 21.53 -21.28
C SER A 618 1.15 23.05 -21.13
N LYS A 619 0.92 23.80 -22.21
CA LYS A 619 0.86 25.28 -22.20
C LYS A 619 -0.24 25.82 -21.27
N ILE A 620 -1.31 25.05 -21.05
CA ILE A 620 -2.36 25.34 -20.05
C ILE A 620 -1.78 25.53 -18.65
N TYR A 621 -0.59 25.00 -18.33
CA TYR A 621 0.01 25.13 -17.00
C TYR A 621 1.02 26.27 -16.86
N LEU A 622 1.45 26.88 -17.97
CA LEU A 622 2.56 27.84 -17.97
C LEU A 622 2.29 29.12 -17.17
N SER A 623 1.03 29.54 -17.02
CA SER A 623 0.71 30.74 -16.23
C SER A 623 0.60 30.50 -14.72
N ARG A 624 0.76 29.26 -14.24
CA ARG A 624 0.81 28.99 -12.80
C ARG A 624 2.07 29.63 -12.21
N ASN A 625 1.92 30.41 -11.14
CA ASN A 625 3.02 31.16 -10.52
C ASN A 625 4.27 30.30 -10.24
N THR A 626 4.10 29.06 -9.79
CA THR A 626 5.21 28.13 -9.54
C THR A 626 6.01 27.80 -10.81
N ILE A 627 5.33 27.64 -11.95
CA ILE A 627 5.94 27.38 -13.25
C ILE A 627 6.53 28.67 -13.84
N VAL A 628 5.83 29.80 -13.73
CA VAL A 628 6.33 31.11 -14.17
C VAL A 628 7.66 31.43 -13.48
N ASN A 629 7.72 31.28 -12.16
CA ASN A 629 8.95 31.52 -11.39
C ASN A 629 10.08 30.58 -11.81
N TYR A 630 9.76 29.29 -12.04
CA TYR A 630 10.74 28.30 -12.47
C TYR A 630 11.28 28.60 -13.89
N VAL A 631 10.41 28.97 -14.84
CA VAL A 631 10.80 29.34 -16.21
C VAL A 631 11.64 30.63 -16.22
N SER A 632 11.27 31.63 -15.42
CA SER A 632 12.09 32.84 -15.25
C SER A 632 13.48 32.52 -14.69
N ALA A 633 13.56 31.58 -13.74
CA ALA A 633 14.85 31.12 -13.22
C ALA A 633 15.65 30.34 -14.28
N LEU A 634 15.04 29.47 -15.08
CA LEU A 634 15.72 28.81 -16.21
C LEU A 634 16.30 29.83 -17.20
N GLN A 635 15.59 30.92 -17.47
CA GLN A 635 16.03 31.99 -18.39
C GLN A 635 17.19 32.81 -17.81
N LYS A 636 17.09 33.24 -16.55
CA LYS A 636 17.97 34.25 -15.94
C LYS A 636 19.09 33.66 -15.08
N GLN A 637 18.83 32.55 -14.40
CA GLN A 637 19.73 31.91 -13.43
C GLN A 637 19.59 30.37 -13.51
N PRO A 638 19.97 29.74 -14.63
CA PRO A 638 19.73 28.31 -14.87
C PRO A 638 20.36 27.40 -13.81
N ALA A 639 21.51 27.80 -13.25
CA ALA A 639 22.15 27.08 -12.14
C ALA A 639 21.24 26.97 -10.91
N LEU A 640 20.48 28.04 -10.57
CA LEU A 640 19.54 28.02 -9.44
C LEU A 640 18.33 27.13 -9.73
N ALA A 641 17.82 27.15 -10.96
CA ALA A 641 16.66 26.36 -11.39
C ALA A 641 16.94 24.84 -11.41
N LEU A 642 18.20 24.44 -11.59
CA LEU A 642 18.62 23.04 -11.66
C LEU A 642 18.98 22.43 -10.31
N MET A 643 19.12 23.24 -9.25
CA MET A 643 19.35 22.75 -7.90
C MET A 643 18.16 21.91 -7.42
N THR A 644 18.42 20.77 -6.78
CA THR A 644 17.37 19.94 -6.17
C THR A 644 16.46 20.76 -5.26
N GLU A 645 17.05 21.62 -4.44
CA GLU A 645 16.37 22.66 -3.66
C GLU A 645 17.22 23.92 -3.66
N SER A 646 16.63 25.04 -4.08
CA SER A 646 17.33 26.31 -4.25
C SER A 646 17.20 27.22 -3.03
N GLU A 647 18.03 28.27 -2.98
CA GLU A 647 17.75 29.45 -2.15
C GLU A 647 16.50 30.18 -2.68
N ALA A 648 15.90 31.07 -1.88
CA ALA A 648 14.66 31.76 -2.26
C ALA A 648 14.86 32.61 -3.53
N TYR A 649 14.12 32.28 -4.60
CA TYR A 649 14.03 33.06 -5.83
C TYR A 649 12.68 33.78 -5.88
N GLN A 650 12.71 35.11 -5.94
CA GLN A 650 11.51 35.95 -5.95
C GLN A 650 10.53 35.61 -4.82
N GLY A 651 11.04 35.32 -3.62
CA GLY A 651 10.24 34.98 -2.43
C GLY A 651 9.76 33.52 -2.35
N SER A 652 10.16 32.65 -3.27
CA SER A 652 9.78 31.23 -3.28
C SER A 652 10.99 30.29 -3.41
N VAL A 653 10.96 29.14 -2.75
CA VAL A 653 11.97 28.08 -2.93
C VAL A 653 11.70 27.36 -4.24
N LEU A 654 12.67 27.31 -5.15
CA LEU A 654 12.57 26.51 -6.37
C LEU A 654 13.07 25.09 -6.07
N ARG A 655 12.42 24.13 -6.70
CA ARG A 655 12.80 22.72 -6.63
C ARG A 655 12.96 22.17 -8.05
N CYS A 656 14.07 21.48 -8.27
CA CYS A 656 14.31 20.67 -9.45
C CYS A 656 14.12 19.21 -9.06
N GLU A 657 12.87 18.77 -9.08
CA GLU A 657 12.45 17.44 -8.64
C GLU A 657 13.07 16.30 -9.46
N SER A 658 13.37 16.56 -10.73
CA SER A 658 13.83 15.61 -11.73
C SER A 658 14.45 16.34 -12.92
N ILE A 659 15.29 15.65 -13.71
CA ILE A 659 15.81 16.20 -14.99
C ILE A 659 14.71 16.32 -16.05
N VAL A 660 13.62 15.56 -15.91
CA VAL A 660 12.43 15.67 -16.79
C VAL A 660 11.92 17.12 -16.84
N LYS A 661 11.80 17.77 -15.67
CA LYS A 661 11.22 19.11 -15.54
C LYS A 661 11.98 20.19 -16.32
N PRO A 662 13.28 20.42 -16.09
CA PRO A 662 14.03 21.42 -16.85
C PRO A 662 14.15 21.05 -18.33
N ALA A 663 14.33 19.77 -18.69
CA ALA A 663 14.41 19.37 -20.10
C ALA A 663 13.08 19.64 -20.84
N PHE A 664 11.96 19.22 -20.27
CA PHE A 664 10.64 19.42 -20.85
C PHE A 664 10.26 20.90 -20.93
N LEU A 665 10.42 21.66 -19.85
CA LEU A 665 10.10 23.09 -19.85
C LEU A 665 10.98 23.89 -20.82
N THR A 666 12.25 23.50 -20.99
CA THR A 666 13.12 24.09 -22.02
C THR A 666 12.56 23.90 -23.43
N GLY A 667 12.05 22.70 -23.73
CA GLY A 667 11.38 22.46 -25.01
C GLY A 667 10.07 23.23 -25.17
N LEU A 668 9.27 23.29 -24.11
CA LEU A 668 7.97 23.95 -24.11
C LEU A 668 8.05 25.48 -24.27
N VAL A 669 9.10 26.11 -23.71
CA VAL A 669 9.32 27.57 -23.77
C VAL A 669 10.53 27.95 -24.62
N LYS A 670 10.93 27.11 -25.57
CA LYS A 670 12.12 27.31 -26.43
C LYS A 670 12.14 28.69 -27.10
N ASP A 671 10.99 29.19 -27.54
CA ASP A 671 10.87 30.51 -28.17
C ASP A 671 11.23 31.65 -27.21
N GLN A 672 10.89 31.52 -25.92
CA GLN A 672 11.23 32.52 -24.90
C GLN A 672 12.70 32.45 -24.50
N LEU A 673 13.31 31.25 -24.57
CA LEU A 673 14.71 31.02 -24.23
C LEU A 673 15.68 31.47 -25.32
N ARG A 674 15.26 31.50 -26.60
CA ARG A 674 16.09 31.99 -27.72
C ARG A 674 16.67 33.39 -27.50
N ALA A 675 15.97 34.24 -26.75
CA ALA A 675 16.42 35.59 -26.42
C ALA A 675 17.42 35.64 -25.23
N SER A 676 17.72 34.51 -24.59
CA SER A 676 18.60 34.45 -23.42
C SER A 676 20.05 34.14 -23.81
N GLU A 677 20.97 34.95 -23.29
CA GLU A 677 22.42 34.74 -23.39
C GLU A 677 22.88 33.44 -22.68
N ASN A 678 22.05 32.89 -21.78
CA ASN A 678 22.39 31.70 -20.98
C ASN A 678 22.05 30.37 -21.66
N THR A 679 21.57 30.37 -22.90
CA THR A 679 21.07 29.16 -23.58
C THR A 679 22.15 28.07 -23.72
N SER A 680 23.38 28.44 -24.07
CA SER A 680 24.49 27.48 -24.18
C SER A 680 24.91 26.90 -22.83
N LEU A 681 24.79 27.69 -21.76
CA LEU A 681 25.11 27.27 -20.39
C LEU A 681 24.06 26.27 -19.86
N LEU A 682 22.78 26.50 -20.17
CA LEU A 682 21.68 25.64 -19.75
C LEU A 682 21.85 24.18 -20.20
N LEU A 683 22.25 23.96 -21.46
CA LEU A 683 22.56 22.61 -21.99
C LEU A 683 23.63 21.91 -21.14
N LYS A 684 24.77 22.58 -20.91
CA LYS A 684 25.89 22.03 -20.13
C LYS A 684 25.47 21.73 -18.67
N LEU A 685 24.72 22.63 -18.04
CA LEU A 685 24.27 22.44 -16.65
C LEU A 685 23.27 21.29 -16.49
N ILE A 686 22.37 21.06 -17.47
CA ILE A 686 21.46 19.91 -17.46
C ILE A 686 22.26 18.59 -17.51
N LEU A 687 23.30 18.51 -18.35
CA LEU A 687 24.16 17.33 -18.45
C LEU A 687 24.96 17.09 -17.17
N VAL A 688 25.52 18.16 -16.58
CA VAL A 688 26.22 18.12 -15.28
C VAL A 688 25.29 17.60 -14.20
N GLU A 689 24.05 18.11 -14.11
CA GLU A 689 23.12 17.68 -13.07
C GLU A 689 22.63 16.26 -13.29
N PHE A 690 22.42 15.83 -14.54
CA PHE A 690 22.07 14.45 -14.87
C PHE A 690 23.16 13.48 -14.40
N LEU A 691 24.42 13.74 -14.76
CA LEU A 691 25.56 12.90 -14.36
C LEU A 691 25.78 12.96 -12.85
N GLY A 692 25.68 14.15 -12.24
CA GLY A 692 25.73 14.34 -10.80
C GLY A 692 24.70 13.48 -10.06
N ARG A 693 23.45 13.50 -10.50
CA ARG A 693 22.36 12.70 -9.90
C ARG A 693 22.55 11.19 -10.07
N CYS A 694 23.09 10.75 -11.20
CA CYS A 694 23.39 9.34 -11.42
C CYS A 694 24.59 8.88 -10.58
N LEU A 695 25.68 9.65 -10.57
CA LEU A 695 26.94 9.26 -9.95
C LEU A 695 26.96 9.45 -8.42
N THR A 696 26.13 10.35 -7.87
CA THR A 696 26.00 10.48 -6.40
C THR A 696 25.50 9.17 -5.75
N SER A 697 24.73 8.37 -6.50
CA SER A 697 24.23 7.06 -6.06
C SER A 697 25.16 5.89 -6.38
N TYR A 698 26.28 6.16 -7.07
CA TYR A 698 27.21 5.12 -7.51
C TYR A 698 28.00 4.59 -6.31
N SER A 699 27.80 3.31 -5.97
CA SER A 699 28.28 2.70 -4.72
C SER A 699 29.75 2.29 -4.73
N SER A 700 30.45 2.49 -5.86
CA SER A 700 31.85 2.11 -5.99
C SER A 700 32.76 2.96 -5.11
N LYS A 701 33.80 2.31 -4.57
CA LYS A 701 34.90 2.98 -3.87
C LYS A 701 35.98 3.50 -4.82
N CYS A 702 35.98 3.04 -6.07
CA CYS A 702 36.90 3.46 -7.13
C CYS A 702 36.10 3.91 -8.37
N PRO A 703 35.23 4.94 -8.25
CA PRO A 703 34.36 5.38 -9.34
C PRO A 703 35.13 5.86 -10.57
N TYR A 704 36.31 6.50 -10.41
CA TYR A 704 37.08 6.93 -11.57
C TYR A 704 37.62 5.73 -12.35
N MET A 705 38.18 4.72 -11.66
CA MET A 705 38.65 3.49 -12.32
C MET A 705 37.52 2.78 -13.07
N ASP A 706 36.34 2.66 -12.43
CA ASP A 706 35.21 1.95 -13.03
C ASP A 706 34.69 2.60 -14.33
N LEU A 707 34.83 3.91 -14.46
CA LEU A 707 34.35 4.68 -15.62
C LEU A 707 35.39 4.80 -16.74
N THR A 708 36.55 4.16 -16.64
CA THR A 708 37.58 4.14 -17.69
C THR A 708 37.52 2.85 -18.52
N THR A 709 37.89 2.92 -19.81
CA THR A 709 37.78 1.79 -20.77
C THR A 709 38.80 0.68 -20.53
N SER A 710 40.00 1.03 -20.07
CA SER A 710 41.15 0.13 -19.97
C SER A 710 41.26 -0.66 -18.66
N LEU A 711 40.33 -0.46 -17.72
CA LEU A 711 40.35 -1.01 -16.36
C LEU A 711 39.06 -1.77 -16.03
N THR A 712 38.72 -2.78 -16.84
CA THR A 712 37.63 -3.70 -16.52
C THR A 712 37.95 -4.50 -15.26
N ASP A 713 36.92 -5.01 -14.57
CA ASP A 713 37.10 -5.86 -13.38
C ASP A 713 38.05 -7.04 -13.67
N GLU A 714 37.87 -7.69 -14.81
CA GLU A 714 38.69 -8.79 -15.29
C GLU A 714 40.15 -8.39 -15.51
N THR A 715 40.42 -7.29 -16.22
CA THR A 715 41.80 -6.82 -16.44
C THR A 715 42.47 -6.37 -15.14
N ARG A 716 41.72 -5.78 -14.20
CA ARG A 716 42.21 -5.46 -12.85
C ARG A 716 42.59 -6.72 -12.08
N GLU A 717 41.73 -7.74 -12.10
CA GLU A 717 41.98 -9.02 -11.43
C GLU A 717 43.21 -9.74 -12.00
N THR A 718 43.31 -9.85 -13.34
CA THR A 718 44.46 -10.49 -14.00
C THR A 718 45.78 -9.81 -13.65
N LYS A 719 45.84 -8.47 -13.70
CA LYS A 719 47.06 -7.74 -13.31
C LYS A 719 47.39 -7.90 -11.82
N VAL A 720 46.38 -7.93 -10.96
CA VAL A 720 46.57 -8.22 -9.53
C VAL A 720 47.11 -9.64 -9.32
N ASP A 721 46.66 -10.63 -10.12
CA ASP A 721 47.22 -11.99 -10.12
C ASP A 721 48.70 -12.04 -10.54
N GLU A 722 49.04 -11.33 -11.62
CA GLU A 722 50.42 -11.23 -12.11
C GLU A 722 51.34 -10.58 -11.05
N ILE A 723 50.94 -9.43 -10.51
CA ILE A 723 51.69 -8.73 -9.46
C ILE A 723 51.80 -9.61 -8.20
N SER A 724 50.72 -10.30 -7.83
CA SER A 724 50.72 -11.20 -6.67
C SER A 724 51.74 -12.34 -6.85
N THR A 725 51.79 -12.94 -8.04
CA THR A 725 52.74 -14.02 -8.36
C THR A 725 54.18 -13.54 -8.26
N ILE A 726 54.50 -12.41 -8.92
CA ILE A 726 55.84 -11.81 -8.90
C ILE A 726 56.28 -11.47 -7.46
N LEU A 727 55.38 -10.91 -6.65
CA LEU A 727 55.69 -10.56 -5.27
C LEU A 727 55.94 -11.78 -4.39
N LEU A 728 55.15 -12.83 -4.53
CA LEU A 728 55.33 -14.06 -3.76
C LEU A 728 56.62 -14.80 -4.16
N GLU A 729 57.07 -14.67 -5.40
CA GLU A 729 58.37 -15.16 -5.86
C GLU A 729 59.52 -14.32 -5.30
N LYS A 730 59.40 -12.98 -5.33
CA LYS A 730 60.44 -12.05 -4.85
C LYS A 730 60.69 -12.17 -3.35
N VAL A 731 59.66 -12.39 -2.53
CA VAL A 731 59.80 -12.50 -1.07
C VAL A 731 60.22 -13.91 -0.63
N GLN A 732 60.21 -14.90 -1.53
CA GLN A 732 60.71 -16.27 -1.32
C GLN A 732 60.19 -16.96 -0.03
N LEU A 733 58.95 -16.68 0.36
CA LEU A 733 58.34 -17.32 1.54
C LEU A 733 57.98 -18.78 1.21
N SER A 734 58.85 -19.71 1.62
CA SER A 734 58.59 -21.14 1.55
C SER A 734 57.67 -21.60 2.69
N GLY A 735 56.88 -22.64 2.45
CA GLY A 735 56.03 -23.26 3.47
C GLY A 735 56.81 -23.68 4.72
N ALA A 736 57.96 -24.34 4.52
CA ALA A 736 58.87 -24.77 5.59
C ALA A 736 59.38 -23.60 6.46
N GLU A 737 59.79 -22.49 5.85
CA GLU A 737 60.22 -21.30 6.60
C GLU A 737 59.07 -20.70 7.42
N LEU A 738 57.88 -20.61 6.82
CA LEU A 738 56.69 -20.10 7.49
C LEU A 738 56.32 -20.98 8.68
N LEU A 739 56.33 -22.31 8.52
CA LEU A 739 56.00 -23.24 9.60
C LEU A 739 57.03 -23.20 10.74
N ALA A 740 58.31 -23.00 10.42
CA ALA A 740 59.35 -22.86 11.43
C ALA A 740 59.22 -21.58 12.25
N LYS A 741 58.82 -20.46 11.62
CA LYS A 741 58.75 -19.13 12.27
C LYS A 741 57.39 -18.79 12.86
N CYS A 742 56.30 -19.33 12.30
CA CYS A 742 54.93 -18.99 12.66
C CYS A 742 54.25 -20.19 13.33
N TYR A 743 53.65 -19.95 14.50
CA TYR A 743 53.03 -21.01 15.31
C TYR A 743 51.57 -21.24 14.91
N ALA A 744 50.85 -20.18 14.56
CA ALA A 744 49.46 -20.21 14.12
C ALA A 744 49.22 -19.33 12.89
N ARG A 745 48.07 -19.52 12.22
CA ARG A 745 47.65 -18.74 11.04
C ARG A 745 47.75 -17.22 11.22
N GLN A 746 47.35 -16.70 12.37
CA GLN A 746 47.45 -15.26 12.68
C GLN A 746 48.90 -14.75 12.68
N ASP A 747 49.85 -15.60 13.07
CA ASP A 747 51.27 -15.26 13.07
C ASP A 747 51.81 -15.20 11.64
N VAL A 748 51.31 -16.07 10.75
CA VAL A 748 51.61 -16.04 9.32
C VAL A 748 51.09 -14.75 8.70
N GLU A 749 49.85 -14.34 8.98
CA GLU A 749 49.28 -13.10 8.45
C GLU A 749 50.10 -11.88 8.91
N LYS A 750 50.46 -11.82 10.20
CA LYS A 750 51.31 -10.74 10.74
C LYS A 750 52.72 -10.74 10.13
N PHE A 751 53.37 -11.90 10.10
CA PHE A 751 54.73 -12.05 9.56
C PHE A 751 54.79 -11.74 8.06
N ALA A 752 53.81 -12.23 7.30
CA ALA A 752 53.68 -11.94 5.88
C ALA A 752 53.43 -10.45 5.65
N GLN A 753 52.57 -9.80 6.45
CA GLN A 753 52.32 -8.36 6.34
C GLN A 753 53.59 -7.54 6.58
N GLU A 754 54.38 -7.87 7.60
CA GLU A 754 55.67 -7.20 7.89
C GLU A 754 56.69 -7.40 6.77
N LYS A 755 56.78 -8.61 6.21
CA LYS A 755 57.71 -8.95 5.11
C LYS A 755 57.30 -8.37 3.76
N LEU A 756 55.99 -8.34 3.49
CA LEU A 756 55.43 -7.82 2.25
C LEU A 756 55.35 -6.30 2.25
N ALA A 757 55.45 -5.60 3.38
CA ALA A 757 55.25 -4.15 3.46
C ALA A 757 56.15 -3.37 2.47
N ASN A 758 57.45 -3.66 2.43
CA ASN A 758 58.39 -2.99 1.54
C ASN A 758 58.18 -3.41 0.08
N ALA A 759 57.96 -4.71 -0.18
CA ALA A 759 57.75 -5.22 -1.53
C ALA A 759 56.43 -4.72 -2.14
N LEU A 760 55.39 -4.58 -1.33
CA LEU A 760 54.10 -4.02 -1.71
C LEU A 760 54.23 -2.53 -2.02
N LYS A 761 54.98 -1.77 -1.21
CA LYS A 761 55.28 -0.36 -1.48
C LYS A 761 56.01 -0.21 -2.83
N ASP A 762 57.08 -0.97 -3.04
CA ASP A 762 57.82 -0.97 -4.30
C ASP A 762 56.93 -1.37 -5.49
N ALA A 763 56.05 -2.36 -5.33
CA ALA A 763 55.16 -2.81 -6.40
C ALA A 763 54.08 -1.78 -6.73
N ILE A 764 53.55 -1.06 -5.75
CA ILE A 764 52.60 0.03 -5.96
C ILE A 764 53.28 1.20 -6.71
N GLU A 765 54.52 1.51 -6.36
CA GLU A 765 55.30 2.60 -6.99
C GLU A 765 55.73 2.26 -8.43
N ASN A 766 56.02 0.99 -8.73
CA ASN A 766 56.58 0.57 -10.02
C ASN A 766 55.59 -0.10 -10.99
N ASN A 767 54.42 -0.56 -10.54
CA ASN A 767 53.41 -1.19 -11.40
C ASN A 767 52.17 -0.31 -11.53
N SER A 768 52.14 0.51 -12.57
CA SER A 768 50.96 1.30 -12.90
C SER A 768 49.89 0.40 -13.54
N LEU A 769 48.71 0.32 -12.92
CA LEU A 769 47.51 -0.18 -13.60
C LEU A 769 46.98 0.86 -14.59
N LEU A 770 47.32 2.14 -14.41
CA LEU A 770 46.80 3.24 -15.21
C LEU A 770 47.15 3.09 -16.69
N PRO A 771 46.20 3.36 -17.60
CA PRO A 771 46.51 3.45 -19.02
C PRO A 771 47.42 4.65 -19.32
N GLN A 772 48.19 4.55 -20.41
CA GLN A 772 48.96 5.69 -20.93
C GLN A 772 48.04 6.82 -21.45
N ASP A 773 46.84 6.47 -21.92
CA ASP A 773 45.81 7.40 -22.35
C ASP A 773 44.52 7.23 -21.55
N LEU A 774 43.99 8.34 -21.03
CA LEU A 774 42.72 8.35 -20.31
C LEU A 774 41.58 8.39 -21.31
N GLU A 775 40.85 7.28 -21.40
CA GLU A 775 39.59 7.20 -22.14
C GLU A 775 38.44 6.80 -21.21
N LEU A 776 37.39 7.62 -21.20
CA LEU A 776 36.16 7.29 -20.50
C LEU A 776 35.38 6.21 -21.25
N ASN A 777 34.81 5.28 -20.49
CA ASN A 777 33.93 4.25 -20.99
C ASN A 777 32.55 4.84 -21.28
N MET A 778 32.40 5.39 -22.49
CA MET A 778 31.14 6.00 -22.94
C MET A 778 29.98 5.00 -22.87
N ASN A 779 30.20 3.72 -23.14
CA ASN A 779 29.15 2.69 -22.98
C ASN A 779 28.61 2.60 -21.54
N LYS A 780 29.47 2.77 -20.51
CA LYS A 780 29.03 2.83 -19.11
C LYS A 780 28.29 4.13 -18.82
N ILE A 781 28.79 5.27 -19.30
CA ILE A 781 28.15 6.58 -19.12
C ILE A 781 26.75 6.60 -19.75
N GLU A 782 26.60 6.09 -20.97
CA GLU A 782 25.32 6.04 -21.68
C GLU A 782 24.27 5.16 -20.99
N ARG A 783 24.73 4.18 -20.21
CA ARG A 783 23.88 3.27 -19.41
C ARG A 783 23.55 3.81 -18.02
N LEU A 784 24.16 4.90 -17.57
CA LEU A 784 23.83 5.53 -16.28
C LEU A 784 22.36 5.93 -16.24
N ARG A 785 21.65 5.50 -15.19
CA ARG A 785 20.24 5.82 -14.95
C ARG A 785 20.02 5.94 -13.44
N HIS A 786 19.17 6.88 -13.04
CA HIS A 786 18.71 6.95 -11.65
C HIS A 786 17.25 7.43 -11.57
N SER A 787 16.30 6.47 -11.58
CA SER A 787 14.87 6.81 -11.66
C SER A 787 14.37 7.67 -10.51
N GLY A 788 14.95 7.53 -9.31
CA GLY A 788 14.52 8.26 -8.12
C GLY A 788 14.93 9.73 -8.07
N SER A 789 15.87 10.18 -8.91
CA SER A 789 16.36 11.58 -8.88
C SER A 789 16.46 12.21 -10.27
N ALA A 790 16.79 11.45 -11.32
CA ALA A 790 16.80 11.93 -12.70
C ALA A 790 15.47 11.67 -13.45
N GLY A 791 14.57 10.88 -12.86
CA GLY A 791 13.30 10.47 -13.47
C GLY A 791 13.49 9.47 -14.62
N HIS A 792 12.59 9.51 -15.61
CA HIS A 792 12.65 8.65 -16.80
C HIS A 792 13.82 8.94 -17.75
N VAL A 793 14.54 10.04 -17.54
CA VAL A 793 15.55 10.51 -18.48
C VAL A 793 16.83 9.68 -18.40
N GLY A 794 17.33 9.31 -19.58
CA GLY A 794 18.63 8.70 -19.77
C GLY A 794 19.52 9.54 -20.68
N TRP A 795 20.79 9.14 -20.83
CA TRP A 795 21.73 9.80 -21.75
C TRP A 795 21.18 9.90 -23.17
N GLN A 796 20.71 8.78 -23.73
CA GLN A 796 20.09 8.76 -25.06
C GLN A 796 18.83 9.64 -25.16
N GLY A 797 18.06 9.76 -24.08
CA GLY A 797 16.93 10.69 -24.01
C GLY A 797 17.36 12.16 -24.02
N LEU A 798 18.49 12.50 -23.37
CA LEU A 798 19.08 13.84 -23.41
C LEU A 798 19.69 14.17 -24.77
N VAL A 799 20.30 13.19 -25.43
CA VAL A 799 20.77 13.34 -26.82
C VAL A 799 19.57 13.63 -27.74
N ALA A 800 18.51 12.83 -27.66
CA ALA A 800 17.28 13.05 -28.43
C ALA A 800 16.66 14.42 -28.14
N TRP A 801 16.60 14.82 -26.87
CA TRP A 801 16.13 16.15 -26.46
C TRP A 801 16.98 17.29 -27.03
N ALA A 802 18.31 17.22 -26.95
CA ALA A 802 19.18 18.25 -27.48
C ALA A 802 19.08 18.34 -29.02
N ASN A 803 18.99 17.18 -29.68
CA ASN A 803 18.77 17.10 -31.12
C ASN A 803 17.40 17.69 -31.53
N GLU A 804 16.33 17.41 -30.78
CA GLU A 804 15.00 18.00 -31.03
C GLU A 804 15.03 19.53 -30.98
N LEU A 805 15.84 20.10 -30.08
CA LEU A 805 16.01 21.56 -29.93
C LEU A 805 17.03 22.18 -30.89
N ALA A 806 17.82 21.33 -31.57
CA ALA A 806 18.74 21.72 -32.63
C ALA A 806 18.16 21.52 -34.04
N TYR A 807 17.04 20.82 -34.16
CA TYR A 807 16.40 20.52 -35.44
C TYR A 807 15.72 21.78 -36.02
N ASP A 808 16.02 22.10 -37.28
CA ASP A 808 15.31 23.15 -38.02
C ASP A 808 14.08 22.53 -38.69
N HIS A 809 12.89 22.97 -38.27
CA HIS A 809 11.63 22.47 -38.84
C HIS A 809 11.31 23.07 -40.22
N SER A 810 12.20 23.88 -40.82
CA SER A 810 11.99 24.50 -42.13
C SER A 810 12.16 23.48 -43.28
N PRO A 811 11.09 23.13 -44.02
CA PRO A 811 11.18 22.15 -45.10
C PRO A 811 11.27 22.88 -46.44
N VAL A 812 12.46 23.08 -47.00
CA VAL A 812 12.56 23.37 -48.44
C VAL A 812 13.80 22.72 -49.04
N PRO A 813 13.64 21.67 -49.89
CA PRO A 813 14.79 21.04 -50.55
C PRO A 813 15.49 21.92 -51.60
N HIS A 814 14.85 22.96 -52.14
CA HIS A 814 15.38 23.72 -53.29
C HIS A 814 15.05 25.22 -53.31
N GLY A 815 15.15 25.93 -52.19
CA GLY A 815 15.03 27.39 -52.16
C GLY A 815 15.74 28.00 -50.96
N PRO A 816 16.16 29.28 -51.01
CA PRO A 816 16.68 29.97 -49.84
C PRO A 816 15.64 29.91 -48.71
N PRO A 817 16.04 29.63 -47.47
CA PRO A 817 15.12 29.39 -46.37
C PRO A 817 14.23 30.63 -46.16
N PRO A 818 12.89 30.48 -46.13
CA PRO A 818 12.04 31.56 -45.64
C PRO A 818 12.40 31.82 -44.18
N HIS A 819 12.14 33.02 -43.67
CA HIS A 819 12.50 33.55 -42.35
C HIS A 819 11.92 32.76 -41.14
N GLY A 820 12.15 31.45 -41.05
CA GLY A 820 11.84 30.62 -39.90
C GLY A 820 12.79 30.95 -38.73
N PRO A 821 12.33 30.80 -37.48
CA PRO A 821 13.15 31.11 -36.33
C PRO A 821 14.23 30.04 -36.13
N SER A 822 15.49 30.47 -36.01
CA SER A 822 16.66 29.60 -35.79
C SER A 822 16.45 28.60 -34.64
N PRO A 823 17.06 27.41 -34.68
CA PRO A 823 16.95 26.43 -33.59
C PRO A 823 17.48 26.99 -32.26
N LEU A 824 17.05 26.42 -31.12
CA LEU A 824 17.47 26.89 -29.79
C LEU A 824 18.96 26.57 -29.55
N PHE A 825 19.40 25.40 -30.02
CA PHE A 825 20.81 25.01 -30.00
C PHE A 825 21.33 24.87 -31.43
N SER A 826 22.56 25.30 -31.69
CA SER A 826 23.24 24.93 -32.93
C SER A 826 23.70 23.48 -32.87
N ARG A 827 23.82 22.83 -34.03
CA ARG A 827 24.36 21.46 -34.12
C ARG A 827 25.76 21.35 -33.51
N ALA A 828 26.61 22.35 -33.73
CA ALA A 828 27.95 22.42 -33.15
C ALA A 828 27.93 22.47 -31.61
N GLN A 829 27.00 23.21 -31.00
CA GLN A 829 26.86 23.25 -29.54
C GLN A 829 26.44 21.90 -28.96
N VAL A 830 25.55 21.18 -29.65
CA VAL A 830 25.13 19.83 -29.23
C VAL A 830 26.31 18.86 -29.37
N ASP A 831 26.97 18.83 -30.53
CA ASP A 831 28.09 17.92 -30.76
C ASP A 831 29.26 18.19 -29.78
N GLU A 832 29.55 19.46 -29.47
CA GLU A 832 30.54 19.84 -28.44
C GLU A 832 30.11 19.35 -27.05
N ALA A 833 28.87 19.61 -26.62
CA ALA A 833 28.38 19.26 -25.29
C ALA A 833 28.38 17.74 -25.04
N PHE A 834 28.11 16.93 -26.06
CA PHE A 834 28.11 15.46 -25.96
C PHE A 834 29.46 14.82 -26.34
N SER A 835 30.46 15.61 -26.70
CA SER A 835 31.80 15.11 -27.03
C SER A 835 32.49 14.44 -25.84
N ALA A 836 33.26 13.38 -26.09
CA ALA A 836 33.99 12.67 -25.02
C ALA A 836 34.88 13.60 -24.15
N PRO A 837 35.58 14.62 -24.69
CA PRO A 837 36.33 15.58 -23.88
C PRO A 837 35.46 16.37 -22.90
N MET A 838 34.28 16.84 -23.33
CA MET A 838 33.37 17.59 -22.44
C MET A 838 32.71 16.68 -21.40
N VAL A 839 32.37 15.45 -21.78
CA VAL A 839 31.85 14.44 -20.84
C VAL A 839 32.87 14.13 -19.76
N CYS A 840 34.18 14.16 -20.08
CA CYS A 840 35.26 14.06 -19.11
C CYS A 840 35.17 15.14 -18.02
N SER A 841 35.00 16.39 -18.42
CA SER A 841 34.76 17.49 -17.47
C SER A 841 33.53 17.25 -16.60
N TYR A 842 32.41 16.82 -17.19
CA TYR A 842 31.17 16.62 -16.43
C TYR A 842 31.28 15.47 -15.42
N VAL A 843 31.90 14.35 -15.80
CA VAL A 843 32.10 13.19 -14.93
C VAL A 843 32.98 13.57 -13.75
N HIS A 844 34.10 14.27 -13.99
CA HIS A 844 34.94 14.75 -12.91
C HIS A 844 34.16 15.68 -11.95
N HIS A 845 33.46 16.66 -12.50
CA HIS A 845 32.66 17.61 -11.71
C HIS A 845 31.59 16.92 -10.87
N ALA A 846 30.92 15.92 -11.45
CA ALA A 846 29.89 15.13 -10.78
C ALA A 846 30.44 14.28 -9.63
N LEU A 847 31.66 13.73 -9.78
CA LEU A 847 32.31 12.92 -8.75
C LEU A 847 32.95 13.76 -7.64
N GLU A 848 33.49 14.93 -7.98
CA GLU A 848 34.07 15.86 -7.01
C GLU A 848 33.00 16.51 -6.13
N TYR A 849 31.85 16.88 -6.72
CA TYR A 849 30.77 17.58 -6.02
C TYR A 849 29.50 16.72 -5.93
N ARG A 850 29.33 16.06 -4.78
CA ARG A 850 28.18 15.17 -4.54
C ARG A 850 26.86 15.93 -4.38
N GLN A 851 26.88 17.15 -3.86
CA GLN A 851 25.66 17.94 -3.67
C GLN A 851 25.32 18.76 -4.91
N SER A 852 24.03 18.79 -5.27
CA SER A 852 23.52 19.59 -6.39
C SER A 852 23.88 21.08 -6.25
N ARG A 853 23.77 21.63 -5.02
CA ARG A 853 24.14 23.01 -4.71
C ARG A 853 25.62 23.31 -5.00
N GLU A 854 26.51 22.37 -4.72
CA GLU A 854 27.95 22.54 -4.98
C GLU A 854 28.22 22.50 -6.48
N ARG A 855 27.66 21.52 -7.20
CA ARG A 855 27.80 21.40 -8.67
C ARG A 855 27.35 22.66 -9.40
N MET A 856 26.28 23.31 -8.93
CA MET A 856 25.73 24.51 -9.56
C MET A 856 26.47 25.80 -9.19
N LYS A 857 27.27 25.81 -8.11
CA LYS A 857 28.04 26.99 -7.68
C LYS A 857 29.50 26.97 -8.12
N LYS A 858 30.05 25.79 -8.41
CA LYS A 858 31.45 25.62 -8.82
C LYS A 858 31.57 25.64 -10.34
N GLU A 859 32.61 26.30 -10.82
CA GLU A 859 32.90 26.35 -12.26
C GLU A 859 33.35 24.98 -12.77
N LEU A 860 32.98 24.69 -14.01
CA LEU A 860 33.36 23.45 -14.68
C LEU A 860 34.79 23.59 -15.23
N LEU A 861 35.66 22.64 -14.87
CA LEU A 861 37.02 22.60 -15.43
C LEU A 861 37.02 22.37 -16.94
N GLY A 862 38.01 22.93 -17.62
CA GLY A 862 38.25 22.64 -19.04
C GLY A 862 38.59 21.16 -19.26
N PRO A 863 38.36 20.60 -20.47
CA PRO A 863 38.61 19.18 -20.73
C PRO A 863 40.02 18.68 -20.39
N ALA A 864 41.04 19.50 -20.65
CA ALA A 864 42.44 19.17 -20.33
C ALA A 864 42.68 19.13 -18.81
N GLU A 865 42.25 20.16 -18.10
CA GLU A 865 42.38 20.25 -16.64
C GLU A 865 41.61 19.14 -15.93
N ALA A 866 40.40 18.81 -16.42
CA ALA A 866 39.62 17.70 -15.90
C ALA A 866 40.33 16.36 -16.13
N ARG A 867 40.95 16.15 -17.30
CA ARG A 867 41.74 14.94 -17.59
C ARG A 867 42.91 14.80 -16.61
N ASP A 868 43.64 15.87 -16.35
CA ASP A 868 44.76 15.88 -15.39
C ASP A 868 44.30 15.61 -13.94
N ALA A 869 43.17 16.22 -13.55
CA ALA A 869 42.55 15.98 -12.26
C ALA A 869 42.10 14.51 -12.10
N ILE A 870 41.50 13.93 -13.14
CA ILE A 870 41.10 12.51 -13.13
C ILE A 870 42.33 11.60 -13.04
N PHE A 871 43.41 11.86 -13.77
CA PHE A 871 44.65 11.08 -13.65
C PHE A 871 45.19 11.08 -12.21
N THR A 872 45.18 12.24 -11.56
CA THR A 872 45.59 12.36 -10.16
C THR A 872 44.69 11.54 -9.24
N LYS A 873 43.36 11.57 -9.46
CA LYS A 873 42.40 10.80 -8.66
C LYS A 873 42.52 9.28 -8.93
N LEU A 874 42.76 8.88 -10.17
CA LEU A 874 42.99 7.49 -10.57
C LEU A 874 44.24 6.91 -9.90
N ALA A 875 45.33 7.67 -9.80
CA ALA A 875 46.52 7.23 -9.08
C ALA A 875 46.20 6.92 -7.60
N ASN A 876 45.41 7.78 -6.95
CA ASN A 876 44.95 7.58 -5.57
C ASN A 876 44.01 6.36 -5.44
N GLU A 877 43.07 6.21 -6.38
CA GLU A 877 42.17 5.05 -6.40
C GLU A 877 42.90 3.74 -6.66
N GLN A 878 43.92 3.75 -7.53
CA GLN A 878 44.77 2.59 -7.78
C GLN A 878 45.54 2.20 -6.52
N ASP A 879 46.18 3.16 -5.84
CA ASP A 879 46.87 2.91 -4.57
C ASP A 879 45.92 2.28 -3.54
N TYR A 880 44.71 2.83 -3.41
CA TYR A 880 43.66 2.26 -2.56
C TYR A 880 43.28 0.84 -3.00
N TYR A 881 43.01 0.62 -4.28
CA TYR A 881 42.59 -0.67 -4.83
C TYR A 881 43.66 -1.74 -4.62
N LEU A 882 44.91 -1.45 -4.98
CA LEU A 882 46.04 -2.36 -4.76
C LEU A 882 46.19 -2.67 -3.27
N LYS A 883 46.19 -1.68 -2.38
CA LYS A 883 46.30 -1.93 -0.92
C LYS A 883 45.19 -2.82 -0.37
N ASN A 884 43.94 -2.61 -0.80
CA ASN A 884 42.79 -3.31 -0.24
C ASN A 884 42.48 -4.65 -0.94
N VAL A 885 43.02 -4.90 -2.13
CA VAL A 885 42.78 -6.15 -2.89
C VAL A 885 44.03 -7.04 -2.94
N LEU A 886 45.20 -6.47 -3.25
CA LEU A 886 46.45 -7.22 -3.39
C LEU A 886 46.92 -7.78 -2.04
N LEU A 887 46.89 -6.99 -0.96
CA LEU A 887 47.35 -7.45 0.36
C LEU A 887 46.53 -8.64 0.88
N PRO A 888 45.17 -8.60 0.92
CA PRO A 888 44.41 -9.78 1.33
C PRO A 888 44.67 -11.02 0.46
N LYS A 889 44.89 -10.84 -0.85
CA LYS A 889 45.19 -11.94 -1.77
C LYS A 889 46.57 -12.56 -1.51
N LEU A 890 47.58 -11.73 -1.27
CA LEU A 890 48.92 -12.17 -0.89
C LEU A 890 48.92 -12.89 0.47
N LEU A 891 48.21 -12.35 1.46
CA LEU A 891 48.08 -12.97 2.78
C LEU A 891 47.38 -14.33 2.67
N LYS A 892 46.28 -14.41 1.92
CA LYS A 892 45.57 -15.67 1.65
C LYS A 892 46.51 -16.71 1.02
N SER A 893 47.26 -16.33 -0.01
CA SER A 893 48.19 -17.22 -0.70
C SER A 893 49.35 -17.68 0.22
N THR A 894 49.85 -16.79 1.07
CA THR A 894 50.91 -17.11 2.04
C THR A 894 50.40 -18.06 3.13
N VAL A 895 49.17 -17.84 3.63
CA VAL A 895 48.50 -18.76 4.55
C VAL A 895 48.31 -20.13 3.90
N GLN A 896 47.91 -20.20 2.63
CA GLN A 896 47.77 -21.47 1.91
C GLN A 896 49.09 -22.24 1.80
N ARG A 897 50.22 -21.55 1.55
CA ARG A 897 51.55 -22.19 1.55
C ARG A 897 51.92 -22.75 2.94
N TRP A 898 51.61 -22.01 4.00
CA TRP A 898 51.81 -22.48 5.37
C TRP A 898 50.88 -23.65 5.72
N GLU A 899 49.59 -23.59 5.36
CA GLU A 899 48.61 -24.65 5.59
C GLU A 899 49.03 -25.94 4.85
N ALA A 900 49.52 -25.84 3.61
CA ALA A 900 50.02 -26.99 2.85
C ALA A 900 51.25 -27.66 3.49
N GLU A 901 52.22 -26.88 3.97
CA GLU A 901 53.38 -27.42 4.70
C GLU A 901 52.97 -27.98 6.06
N TYR A 902 52.09 -27.28 6.77
CA TYR A 902 51.53 -27.73 8.04
C TYR A 902 50.90 -29.10 7.86
N ASP A 903 50.03 -29.26 6.86
CA ASP A 903 49.35 -30.52 6.56
C ASP A 903 50.36 -31.61 6.18
N GLU A 904 51.36 -31.31 5.35
CA GLU A 904 52.40 -32.30 4.99
C GLU A 904 53.20 -32.79 6.20
N VAL A 905 53.58 -31.88 7.09
CA VAL A 905 54.31 -32.22 8.33
C VAL A 905 53.44 -32.99 9.30
N HIS A 906 52.16 -32.63 9.44
CA HIS A 906 51.20 -33.22 10.38
C HIS A 906 50.42 -34.42 9.80
N LYS A 907 50.71 -34.85 8.56
CA LYS A 907 50.34 -36.19 8.07
C LYS A 907 50.93 -37.31 8.93
N ALA A 908 52.08 -37.05 9.54
CA ALA A 908 52.68 -37.99 10.50
C ALA A 908 51.86 -38.01 11.79
N VAL A 909 51.55 -39.21 12.25
CA VAL A 909 50.76 -39.39 13.48
C VAL A 909 51.53 -38.87 14.67
N ALA A 910 50.85 -38.07 15.51
CA ALA A 910 51.43 -37.58 16.74
C ALA A 910 51.78 -38.76 17.67
N VAL A 911 52.99 -38.77 18.22
CA VAL A 911 53.49 -39.95 18.96
C VAL A 911 53.09 -39.83 20.44
N PRO A 912 52.41 -40.84 21.02
CA PRO A 912 52.16 -40.88 22.46
C PRO A 912 53.47 -41.18 23.19
N LEU A 913 53.83 -40.36 24.17
CA LEU A 913 55.11 -40.45 24.88
C LEU A 913 54.87 -40.46 26.39
N SER A 914 55.58 -41.33 27.10
CA SER A 914 55.60 -41.32 28.57
C SER A 914 56.22 -40.02 29.11
N ARG A 915 55.94 -39.70 30.38
CA ARG A 915 56.52 -38.56 31.08
C ARG A 915 58.06 -38.53 30.97
N LEU A 916 58.71 -39.68 31.16
CA LEU A 916 60.17 -39.80 31.08
C LEU A 916 60.69 -39.54 29.65
N GLU A 917 60.05 -40.10 28.64
CA GLU A 917 60.41 -39.87 27.24
C GLU A 917 60.23 -38.40 26.83
N ILE A 918 59.17 -37.74 27.30
CA ILE A 918 58.96 -36.31 27.07
C ILE A 918 60.09 -35.50 27.72
N ILE A 919 60.47 -35.78 28.97
CA ILE A 919 61.58 -35.09 29.64
C ILE A 919 62.87 -35.24 28.84
N GLN A 920 63.24 -36.48 28.48
CA GLN A 920 64.47 -36.77 27.74
C GLN A 920 64.51 -36.05 26.39
N ARG A 921 63.44 -36.16 25.60
CA ARG A 921 63.38 -35.56 24.26
C ARG A 921 63.26 -34.03 24.32
N ALA A 922 62.50 -33.48 25.26
CA ALA A 922 62.35 -32.04 25.42
C ALA A 922 63.64 -31.36 25.89
N VAL A 923 64.41 -32.01 26.79
CA VAL A 923 65.75 -31.53 27.20
C VAL A 923 66.70 -31.51 26.02
N ALA A 924 66.67 -32.55 25.17
CA ALA A 924 67.46 -32.57 23.93
C ALA A 924 67.08 -31.45 22.95
N LEU A 925 65.84 -30.95 23.02
CA LEU A 925 65.32 -29.80 22.26
C LEU A 925 65.54 -28.44 22.95
N GLY A 926 66.24 -28.43 24.09
CA GLY A 926 66.57 -27.22 24.85
C GLY A 926 65.45 -26.71 25.78
N VAL A 927 64.42 -27.50 26.05
CA VAL A 927 63.39 -27.17 27.03
C VAL A 927 63.90 -27.52 28.43
N ASN A 928 63.91 -26.54 29.35
CA ASN A 928 64.35 -26.74 30.73
C ASN A 928 63.31 -27.50 31.57
N VAL A 929 63.19 -28.80 31.37
CA VAL A 929 62.25 -29.67 32.08
C VAL A 929 62.98 -30.80 32.80
N ASN A 930 62.51 -31.13 34.00
CA ASN A 930 62.89 -32.29 34.79
C ASN A 930 61.65 -32.86 35.50
N GLU A 931 61.79 -33.92 36.28
CA GLU A 931 60.65 -34.56 36.96
C GLU A 931 59.90 -33.61 37.90
N GLN A 932 60.62 -32.69 38.57
CA GLN A 932 60.09 -31.78 39.59
C GLN A 932 59.25 -30.65 39.00
N ASN A 933 59.61 -30.15 37.81
CA ASN A 933 58.91 -29.04 37.16
C ASN A 933 58.04 -29.46 35.96
N PHE A 934 57.97 -30.76 35.65
CA PHE A 934 57.24 -31.28 34.48
C PHE A 934 55.79 -30.78 34.41
N ASP A 935 55.02 -30.89 35.49
CA ASP A 935 53.60 -30.49 35.52
C ASP A 935 53.41 -28.97 35.51
N GLN A 936 54.46 -28.19 35.78
CA GLN A 936 54.46 -26.72 35.63
C GLN A 936 54.62 -26.31 34.16
N ILE A 937 55.39 -27.11 33.40
CA ILE A 937 55.76 -26.81 32.01
C ILE A 937 54.78 -27.47 31.03
N TYR A 938 54.37 -28.71 31.28
CA TYR A 938 53.50 -29.49 30.40
C TYR A 938 52.14 -29.75 31.02
N LYS A 939 51.09 -29.64 30.20
CA LYS A 939 49.72 -30.06 30.54
C LYS A 939 49.48 -31.48 30.05
N TYR A 940 50.16 -32.44 30.66
CA TYR A 940 50.19 -33.84 30.22
C TYR A 940 48.92 -34.61 30.65
N ARG A 941 48.43 -35.48 29.77
CA ARG A 941 47.34 -36.42 30.06
C ARG A 941 47.90 -37.83 30.07
N GLU A 942 48.01 -38.44 31.24
CA GLU A 942 48.55 -39.79 31.39
C GLU A 942 47.79 -40.83 30.55
N ASN A 943 46.46 -40.74 30.53
CA ASN A 943 45.59 -41.74 29.89
C ASN A 943 45.73 -41.82 28.36
N VAL A 944 46.16 -40.74 27.71
CA VAL A 944 46.43 -40.73 26.25
C VAL A 944 47.91 -40.48 25.95
N ARG A 945 48.74 -40.25 26.96
CA ARG A 945 50.17 -39.96 26.85
C ARG A 945 50.51 -38.78 25.93
N MET A 946 49.70 -37.72 26.03
CA MET A 946 49.79 -36.51 25.17
C MET A 946 49.70 -35.24 26.01
N CYS A 947 50.41 -34.20 25.60
CA CYS A 947 50.36 -32.86 26.19
C CYS A 947 49.28 -31.99 25.53
N ARG A 948 48.64 -31.12 26.31
CA ARG A 948 47.63 -30.14 25.82
C ARG A 948 48.23 -28.78 25.45
N ASN A 949 49.55 -28.64 25.49
CA ASN A 949 50.22 -27.36 25.28
C ASN A 949 51.48 -27.47 24.41
N CYS A 950 51.72 -28.57 23.70
CA CYS A 950 52.80 -28.70 22.73
C CYS A 950 52.44 -29.70 21.63
N CYS A 951 53.11 -29.62 20.47
CA CYS A 951 52.91 -30.56 19.38
C CYS A 951 53.67 -31.86 19.63
N HIS A 952 53.08 -33.00 19.24
CA HIS A 952 53.66 -34.34 19.38
C HIS A 952 54.04 -34.97 18.04
N VAL A 953 54.01 -34.21 16.95
CA VAL A 953 54.48 -34.64 15.63
C VAL A 953 55.97 -34.32 15.52
N GLU A 954 56.81 -35.33 15.42
CA GLU A 954 58.29 -35.19 15.47
C GLU A 954 58.86 -34.27 14.38
N LYS A 955 58.24 -34.29 13.20
CA LYS A 955 58.64 -33.43 12.06
C LYS A 955 58.25 -31.96 12.26
N CYS A 956 57.39 -31.64 13.22
CA CYS A 956 56.97 -30.27 13.47
C CYS A 956 58.11 -29.47 14.11
N PRO A 957 58.47 -28.27 13.60
CA PRO A 957 59.47 -27.40 14.23
C PRO A 957 59.15 -27.03 15.70
N HIS A 958 57.88 -27.19 16.08
CA HIS A 958 57.34 -26.93 17.41
C HIS A 958 57.13 -28.21 18.25
N PHE A 959 57.70 -29.34 17.82
CA PHE A 959 57.64 -30.62 18.53
C PHE A 959 58.14 -30.46 19.98
N LEU A 960 57.31 -30.90 20.93
CA LEU A 960 57.51 -30.82 22.38
C LEU A 960 57.90 -29.43 22.92
N LYS A 961 57.68 -28.34 22.18
CA LYS A 961 57.90 -26.98 22.70
C LYS A 961 56.60 -26.45 23.33
N PRO A 962 56.54 -26.22 24.66
CA PRO A 962 55.35 -25.70 25.32
C PRO A 962 54.97 -24.32 24.77
N ASN A 963 53.70 -24.14 24.41
CA ASN A 963 53.14 -22.87 23.97
C ASN A 963 51.70 -22.73 24.46
N ALA A 964 51.38 -21.58 25.07
CA ALA A 964 50.03 -21.28 25.57
C ALA A 964 48.97 -21.26 24.45
N ARG A 965 49.37 -21.01 23.20
CA ARG A 965 48.50 -20.93 22.01
C ARG A 965 48.38 -22.26 21.25
N PHE A 966 48.73 -23.41 21.85
CA PHE A 966 48.67 -24.72 21.15
C PHE A 966 47.33 -25.01 20.46
N ASN A 967 46.21 -24.56 21.05
CA ASN A 967 44.89 -24.67 20.42
C ASN A 967 44.76 -23.95 19.06
N CYS A 968 45.55 -22.91 18.81
CA CYS A 968 45.62 -22.18 17.54
C CYS A 968 46.56 -22.86 16.53
N HIS A 969 47.55 -23.62 17.00
CA HIS A 969 48.45 -24.39 16.13
C HIS A 969 47.69 -25.53 15.46
N ILE A 970 46.96 -26.32 16.26
CA ILE A 970 46.14 -27.44 15.78
C ILE A 970 44.77 -27.00 15.25
N GLU A 971 44.55 -25.71 15.02
CA GLU A 971 43.29 -25.21 14.49
C GLU A 971 43.04 -25.71 13.06
N THR A 972 44.11 -25.87 12.27
CA THR A 972 44.07 -26.45 10.92
C THR A 972 43.59 -27.91 10.97
N GLU A 973 44.15 -28.73 11.85
CA GLU A 973 43.76 -30.14 12.03
C GLU A 973 42.31 -30.30 12.50
N ARG A 974 41.79 -29.35 13.29
CA ARG A 974 40.39 -29.38 13.76
C ARG A 974 39.36 -29.23 12.64
N LYS A 975 39.76 -28.71 11.49
CA LYS A 975 38.92 -28.65 10.29
C LYS A 975 38.91 -29.99 9.54
N GLN A 976 39.91 -30.85 9.78
CA GLN A 976 40.03 -32.15 9.14
C GLN A 976 39.14 -33.21 9.81
N ALA A 977 38.75 -34.18 9.00
CA ALA A 977 37.80 -35.25 9.30
C ALA A 977 38.33 -36.26 10.35
N ASP A 978 39.63 -36.41 10.42
CA ASP A 978 40.41 -37.42 11.12
C ASP A 978 41.15 -36.86 12.34
N TYR A 979 40.65 -35.74 12.90
CA TYR A 979 41.27 -35.00 13.99
C TYR A 979 41.96 -35.89 15.06
N PRO A 980 43.29 -35.78 15.24
CA PRO A 980 44.11 -36.73 15.99
C PRO A 980 43.63 -37.02 17.42
N HIS A 981 43.00 -36.06 18.10
CA HIS A 981 42.60 -36.25 19.50
C HIS A 981 41.51 -37.31 19.68
N THR A 982 40.59 -37.48 18.72
CA THR A 982 39.57 -38.55 18.79
C THR A 982 40.19 -39.91 18.45
N LEU A 983 41.10 -39.93 17.48
CA LEU A 983 41.90 -41.10 17.11
C LEU A 983 42.68 -41.63 18.32
N HIS A 984 43.46 -40.76 19.00
CA HIS A 984 44.23 -41.13 20.19
C HIS A 984 43.38 -41.62 21.36
N LEU A 985 42.24 -40.97 21.64
CA LEU A 985 41.35 -41.40 22.73
C LEU A 985 40.78 -42.81 22.52
N LEU A 986 40.36 -43.11 21.29
CA LEU A 986 39.76 -44.39 20.96
C LEU A 986 40.83 -45.49 20.94
N VAL A 987 41.96 -45.24 20.26
CA VAL A 987 43.05 -46.21 20.18
C VAL A 987 43.69 -46.46 21.54
N SER A 988 43.86 -45.46 22.41
CA SER A 988 44.40 -45.69 23.75
C SER A 988 43.49 -46.57 24.62
N SER A 989 42.17 -46.45 24.44
CA SER A 989 41.18 -47.20 25.23
C SER A 989 41.02 -48.67 24.81
N ASP A 990 41.41 -49.02 23.58
CA ASP A 990 41.18 -50.33 22.97
C ASP A 990 42.44 -50.81 22.21
N SER A 991 43.63 -50.40 22.65
CA SER A 991 44.89 -50.62 21.91
C SER A 991 45.22 -52.11 21.67
N ALA A 992 44.70 -53.01 22.51
CA ALA A 992 44.84 -54.46 22.38
C ALA A 992 43.66 -55.16 21.65
N GLY A 993 42.66 -54.39 21.22
CA GLY A 993 41.46 -54.89 20.54
C GLY A 993 41.62 -55.12 19.03
N ASN A 994 40.52 -55.45 18.35
CA ASN A 994 40.51 -55.66 16.89
C ASN A 994 40.63 -54.31 16.16
N GLN A 995 41.73 -54.13 15.43
CA GLN A 995 42.07 -52.88 14.72
C GLN A 995 41.05 -52.51 13.64
N ASP A 996 40.44 -53.47 12.94
CA ASP A 996 39.43 -53.19 11.91
C ASP A 996 38.15 -52.61 12.52
N GLN A 997 37.74 -53.10 13.70
CA GLN A 997 36.60 -52.56 14.44
C GLN A 997 36.88 -51.14 14.97
N LEU A 998 38.13 -50.85 15.33
CA LEU A 998 38.57 -49.51 15.73
C LEU A 998 38.52 -48.53 14.56
N VAL A 999 39.06 -48.92 13.40
CA VAL A 999 39.00 -48.12 12.16
C VAL A 999 37.55 -47.81 11.80
N GLU A 1000 36.66 -48.80 11.86
CA GLU A 1000 35.23 -48.63 11.60
C GLU A 1000 34.56 -47.68 12.61
N LYS A 1001 34.84 -47.82 13.91
CA LYS A 1001 34.32 -46.90 14.96
C LYS A 1001 34.79 -45.46 14.74
N ILE A 1002 36.04 -45.27 14.31
CA ILE A 1002 36.62 -43.94 14.04
C ILE A 1002 36.02 -43.35 12.76
N ALA A 1003 35.93 -44.13 11.68
CA ALA A 1003 35.32 -43.72 10.41
C ALA A 1003 33.84 -43.30 10.57
N ASN A 1004 33.09 -44.07 11.37
CA ASN A 1004 31.68 -43.82 11.69
C ASN A 1004 31.48 -42.72 12.76
N ARG A 1005 32.56 -42.21 13.36
CA ARG A 1005 32.56 -41.12 14.36
C ARG A 1005 31.60 -41.31 15.53
N SER A 1006 31.50 -42.55 16.01
CA SER A 1006 30.61 -42.93 17.12
C SER A 1006 30.88 -42.17 18.43
N ALA A 1007 32.10 -41.64 18.61
CA ALA A 1007 32.52 -40.88 19.79
C ALA A 1007 32.78 -39.36 19.57
N ALA A 1008 32.53 -38.81 18.37
CA ALA A 1008 32.83 -37.40 18.10
C ALA A 1008 31.64 -36.47 18.48
N GLY A 1009 31.88 -35.55 19.42
CA GLY A 1009 30.99 -34.42 19.73
C GLY A 1009 30.71 -34.23 21.23
N THR A 1010 30.93 -33.01 21.73
CA THR A 1010 30.27 -32.50 22.95
C THR A 1010 29.04 -31.68 22.55
N ARG A 1011 28.06 -31.49 23.45
CA ARG A 1011 26.73 -30.86 23.22
C ARG A 1011 26.71 -29.53 22.43
N ALA A 1012 27.85 -28.88 22.16
CA ALA A 1012 27.95 -27.56 21.54
C ALA A 1012 28.61 -27.51 20.15
N ARG A 1013 29.03 -28.63 19.53
CA ARG A 1013 29.67 -28.63 18.19
C ARG A 1013 28.98 -29.57 17.22
N LYS A 1014 28.77 -29.13 15.96
CA LYS A 1014 28.24 -29.96 14.87
C LYS A 1014 29.15 -31.18 14.67
N LYS A 1015 28.54 -32.38 14.58
CA LYS A 1015 29.27 -33.60 14.21
C LYS A 1015 29.78 -33.43 12.77
N PRO A 1016 31.09 -33.57 12.52
CA PRO A 1016 31.60 -33.50 11.16
C PRO A 1016 31.16 -34.76 10.36
N PRO A 1017 31.13 -34.73 9.02
CA PRO A 1017 30.61 -35.83 8.17
C PRO A 1017 31.52 -37.08 8.14
N PRO A 1018 30.98 -38.32 8.14
CA PRO A 1018 31.77 -39.55 8.23
C PRO A 1018 32.85 -39.68 7.14
N ILE A 1019 33.92 -40.41 7.42
CA ILE A 1019 34.99 -40.66 6.46
C ILE A 1019 34.46 -41.66 5.41
N PRO A 1020 34.55 -41.38 4.09
CA PRO A 1020 34.11 -42.30 3.05
C PRO A 1020 34.81 -43.67 3.18
N SER A 1021 34.05 -44.75 2.97
CA SER A 1021 34.54 -46.14 3.09
C SER A 1021 35.71 -46.49 2.16
N ASP A 1022 35.86 -45.71 1.09
CA ASP A 1022 36.72 -46.03 -0.04
C ASP A 1022 38.18 -45.55 0.20
N ASP A 1023 38.43 -44.83 1.30
CA ASP A 1023 39.71 -44.20 1.65
C ASP A 1023 40.13 -44.46 3.12
N LEU A 1024 40.01 -45.70 3.59
CA LEU A 1024 40.35 -46.09 4.97
C LEU A 1024 41.78 -46.61 5.15
N SER A 1025 42.55 -46.72 4.06
CA SER A 1025 43.90 -47.32 4.08
C SER A 1025 44.89 -46.55 4.96
N LEU A 1026 44.90 -45.22 4.85
CA LEU A 1026 45.73 -44.34 5.67
C LEU A 1026 45.30 -44.41 7.14
N LEU A 1027 44.00 -44.33 7.42
CA LEU A 1027 43.46 -44.42 8.78
C LEU A 1027 43.82 -45.75 9.45
N LYS A 1028 43.77 -46.87 8.71
CA LYS A 1028 44.18 -48.18 9.22
C LYS A 1028 45.66 -48.21 9.61
N LEU A 1029 46.54 -47.69 8.76
CA LEU A 1029 47.96 -47.57 9.07
C LEU A 1029 48.21 -46.69 10.31
N GLN A 1030 47.47 -45.58 10.46
CA GLN A 1030 47.57 -44.70 11.61
C GLN A 1030 47.10 -45.39 12.91
N VAL A 1031 46.00 -46.14 12.86
CA VAL A 1031 45.47 -46.93 13.99
C VAL A 1031 46.45 -48.03 14.39
N GLU A 1032 47.01 -48.78 13.41
CA GLU A 1032 48.01 -49.82 13.64
C GLU A 1032 49.26 -49.25 14.33
N HIS A 1033 49.79 -48.15 13.82
CA HIS A 1033 50.98 -47.50 14.38
C HIS A 1033 50.72 -46.99 15.80
N LEU A 1034 49.57 -46.36 16.05
CA LEU A 1034 49.21 -45.89 17.40
C LEU A 1034 48.97 -47.02 18.39
N ALA A 1035 48.28 -48.08 17.98
CA ALA A 1035 48.03 -49.24 18.83
C ALA A 1035 49.36 -49.88 19.26
N GLN A 1036 50.30 -50.05 18.33
CA GLN A 1036 51.65 -50.53 18.65
C GLN A 1036 52.39 -49.58 19.61
N ALA A 1037 52.28 -48.26 19.42
CA ALA A 1037 52.90 -47.28 20.32
C ALA A 1037 52.33 -47.38 21.74
N TYR A 1038 51.01 -47.50 21.90
CA TYR A 1038 50.39 -47.67 23.22
C TYR A 1038 50.70 -49.03 23.88
N ILE A 1039 50.80 -50.12 23.10
CA ILE A 1039 51.16 -51.45 23.61
C ILE A 1039 52.62 -51.51 24.07
N ARG A 1040 53.57 -51.06 23.22
CA ARG A 1040 55.01 -51.11 23.52
C ARG A 1040 55.32 -50.39 24.84
N SER A 1041 54.66 -49.27 25.06
CA SER A 1041 54.88 -48.46 26.25
C SER A 1041 54.08 -48.92 27.49
N ALA A 1042 53.25 -49.96 27.38
CA ALA A 1042 52.59 -50.65 28.50
C ALA A 1042 53.42 -51.84 29.04
N VAL A 1043 54.34 -52.38 28.23
CA VAL A 1043 55.23 -53.52 28.60
C VAL A 1043 56.48 -53.07 29.37
N VAL A 1044 56.72 -51.75 29.48
CA VAL A 1044 57.91 -51.16 30.14
C VAL A 1044 57.54 -50.51 31.49
N VAL A 1045 56.40 -50.86 32.09
CA VAL A 1045 55.99 -50.41 33.44
C VAL A 1045 56.26 -51.49 34.47
#